data_AF-H1XRM0-F1
#
_entry.id   AF-H1XRM0-F1
#
_cell.length_a   1.000
_cell.length_b   1.000
_cell.length_c   1.000
_cell.angle_alpha   90.00
_cell.angle_beta   90.00
_cell.angle_gamma   90.00
#
_symmetry.space_group_name_H-M   'P 1'
#
loop_
_entity.id
_entity.type
_entity.pdbx_description
1 polymer ?
#
loop_
_entity_poly.entity_id
_entity_poly.type
_entity_poly.pdbx_seq_one_letter_code
_entity_poly.pdbx_strand_id
1 'polypeptide(L)'
;MKTRIARLFVLIGVLAQFALAKEAAVHHAIHARVFPMEQTISVVDTLTLNLDPPASYVEFTLHSALTVKNLTGGLTLQLIETNIVGSDRGMDVEAPEVLKRVKQNRYRLKAPRSRKLPRRVVLAFSGKIHHEIQQLAEEYARGFSTTPGIIDSQGVYLSGSSVWLPQFDKRLVTFSLTVEAPAGWDVVSQGKRATHRTVDGARQVRWICDKPMEEVFLIAAKFVEYQRDVGKVKVMAFLRSPDEALANKYLDVTGQYLEMYRKLIGNYPFWKFALVENFWETGYGMPSFTLLGPQVIRFPFILHSSYPHELLHNWWGNGVYVDFKGGNWCEGLTAYLADHLIQEQRGQGDAYRRATLQKYTDYVNETNDFPLAQFLSRHDAPSEAVGYGKCLMLWEMLRTDLGDRLFVKGLRHFYHHNLFKRASFDDLRRSFEKVSGRLLQSFFDQWVKRSGAPELLLAEARVQQNKDTFGLQLQLRQVQKEEPFQLNVPIAVYFEDTVEVKMAAMNERQKDVEWSFQKEPVKVAVDPQFQVFRRLHYSEIPPALSKIFGAGKVLIVLPDGLSADNPYVKLANIWSGSKSKDVQVKAASEVNELPDDRSVWVFGDDNPFKKEIKTALKNYDAQIKADRVQLEKFDLPLANNSFVITVRHPKNRQAALVWLRIGNPQAVKGLARKLPHYGKYSYLAFSGAEPTNIAKGQWPIINSPLQKTLNDKKLPQNVRLKKRPALAQLTPLFSAERMLQDIRYLASEELEGRGLGSEGLEKAARYIAEQFKKAGLQPGADDGTYFQVWPEIVDDQGNKASVKNIIGLIPGTDPHLKDQAVVVSAHYDHLGRGWPDVHRGDEGKIHPGADDNASGVAALLELARVLGQSFKPQRTVIFVAFTAEESGLKGSRYFVKHYRRFPPDKIMADLNLDTVGRLKDNKVMILNVSSAKEWPYIFMGVGHVTGVDAQIVTPPLDASDQVAFIEAGIPAVQIFSGPHTDYHRPSDTVDKINADGLVKSATLTRETLAYLSAERKEPLTFTAKKTAEKSAAAHQGGRKVRTGILPDFAFEGQGVKIKSVDKDSPAARAGLKAGDVIVALGKQPVANLKDYSVLLKKHQAGDVIVLQIKRNGEQKEIRVKLEER
;
A
#
# COMPACT_ATOMS: atom_id res chain seq x y z
N MET A 1 30.26 49.50 29.77
CA MET A 1 29.79 49.05 28.45
C MET A 1 29.12 47.67 28.45
N LYS A 2 29.57 46.69 29.26
CA LYS A 2 28.97 45.33 29.29
C LYS A 2 27.57 45.22 29.94
N THR A 3 27.17 46.16 30.79
CA THR A 3 25.85 46.17 31.45
C THR A 3 24.73 46.85 30.65
N ARG A 4 25.04 47.63 29.61
CA ARG A 4 24.03 48.24 28.71
C ARG A 4 23.62 47.32 27.55
N ILE A 5 24.49 46.40 27.13
CA ILE A 5 24.20 45.42 26.06
C ILE A 5 23.29 44.29 26.57
N ALA A 6 23.43 43.88 27.84
CA ALA A 6 22.55 42.86 28.44
C ALA A 6 21.10 43.34 28.61
N ARG A 7 20.86 44.62 28.87
CA ARG A 7 19.49 45.18 28.96
C ARG A 7 18.84 45.39 27.59
N LEU A 8 19.62 45.59 26.52
CA LEU A 8 19.10 45.69 25.16
C LEU A 8 18.70 44.32 24.58
N PHE A 9 19.40 43.23 24.93
CA PHE A 9 19.01 41.87 24.56
C PHE A 9 17.79 41.33 25.32
N VAL A 10 17.59 41.75 26.58
CA VAL A 10 16.37 41.42 27.34
C VAL A 10 15.17 42.24 26.86
N LEU A 11 15.37 43.49 26.39
CA LEU A 11 14.28 44.29 25.83
C LEU A 11 13.89 43.86 24.40
N ILE A 12 14.84 43.40 23.58
CA ILE A 12 14.56 42.84 22.24
C ILE A 12 14.02 41.39 22.33
N GLY A 13 14.40 40.62 23.36
CA GLY A 13 13.84 39.30 23.64
C GLY A 13 12.42 39.32 24.24
N VAL A 14 12.03 40.40 24.92
CA VAL A 14 10.68 40.56 25.50
C VAL A 14 9.74 41.33 24.55
N LEU A 15 10.26 42.16 23.64
CA LEU A 15 9.44 42.80 22.59
C LEU A 15 9.20 41.92 21.35
N ALA A 16 10.01 40.88 21.11
CA ALA A 16 9.73 39.87 20.09
C ALA A 16 8.64 38.84 20.51
N GLN A 17 8.18 38.86 21.76
CA GLN A 17 7.03 38.09 22.23
C GLN A 17 5.70 38.86 22.22
N PHE A 18 5.72 40.16 21.89
CA PHE A 18 4.53 41.03 21.96
C PHE A 18 4.14 41.71 20.64
N ALA A 19 4.68 41.26 19.50
CA ALA A 19 4.25 41.69 18.17
C ALA A 19 3.82 40.49 17.28
N LEU A 20 3.03 39.59 17.85
CA LEU A 20 2.09 38.76 17.10
C LEU A 20 0.72 39.24 17.54
N ALA A 21 0.04 40.02 16.71
CA ALA A 21 -1.40 40.19 16.87
C ALA A 21 -2.02 38.78 16.77
N LYS A 22 -2.23 38.13 17.92
CA LYS A 22 -3.03 36.91 18.02
C LYS A 22 -4.36 37.23 17.37
N GLU A 23 -4.76 36.52 16.32
CA GLU A 23 -6.19 36.32 16.09
C GLU A 23 -6.73 35.76 17.41
N ALA A 24 -7.40 36.62 18.17
CA ALA A 24 -7.63 36.37 19.58
C ALA A 24 -8.71 35.29 19.69
N ALA A 25 -8.26 34.04 19.77
CA ALA A 25 -9.12 32.88 19.84
C ALA A 25 -10.03 32.95 21.08
N VAL A 26 -11.30 32.58 20.89
CA VAL A 26 -12.22 32.41 22.02
C VAL A 26 -11.84 31.11 22.74
N HIS A 27 -11.70 31.16 24.06
CA HIS A 27 -11.48 29.95 24.85
C HIS A 27 -12.80 29.45 25.42
N HIS A 28 -13.12 28.18 25.17
CA HIS A 28 -14.29 27.50 25.74
C HIS A 28 -13.87 26.59 26.89
N ALA A 29 -14.40 26.80 28.09
CA ALA A 29 -14.26 25.86 29.20
C ALA A 29 -15.61 25.16 29.42
N ILE A 30 -15.74 24.01 28.76
CA ILE A 30 -17.00 23.30 28.52
C ILE A 30 -17.16 22.20 29.56
N HIS A 31 -18.30 22.19 30.22
CA HIS A 31 -18.80 21.08 31.01
C HIS A 31 -20.09 20.57 30.36
N ALA A 32 -20.02 19.39 29.74
CA ALA A 32 -21.13 18.78 29.03
C ALA A 32 -21.58 17.49 29.71
N ARG A 33 -22.89 17.26 29.73
CA ARG A 33 -23.50 15.96 30.06
C ARG A 33 -24.32 15.51 28.86
N VAL A 34 -24.02 14.30 28.38
CA VAL A 34 -24.69 13.71 27.21
C VAL A 34 -25.69 12.63 27.64
N PHE A 35 -26.85 12.62 26.98
CA PHE A 35 -27.96 11.72 27.27
C PHE A 35 -28.36 11.00 25.97
N PRO A 36 -27.65 9.88 25.63
CA PRO A 36 -27.80 9.23 24.33
C PRO A 36 -29.18 8.63 24.07
N MET A 37 -29.86 8.12 25.11
CA MET A 37 -31.21 7.54 24.97
C MET A 37 -32.26 8.62 24.70
N GLU A 38 -32.06 9.79 25.31
CA GLU A 38 -32.93 10.96 25.20
C GLU A 38 -32.58 11.83 23.99
N GLN A 39 -31.45 11.55 23.32
CA GLN A 39 -30.92 12.32 22.19
C GLN A 39 -30.61 13.79 22.56
N THR A 40 -30.32 14.06 23.83
CA THR A 40 -30.12 15.42 24.36
C THR A 40 -28.73 15.64 24.93
N ILE A 41 -28.38 16.92 25.08
CA ILE A 41 -27.16 17.40 25.74
C ILE A 41 -27.51 18.55 26.68
N SER A 42 -26.76 18.65 27.77
CA SER A 42 -26.73 19.83 28.66
C SER A 42 -25.31 20.32 28.78
N VAL A 43 -25.08 21.63 28.61
CA VAL A 43 -23.76 22.24 28.58
C VAL A 43 -23.74 23.50 29.43
N VAL A 44 -22.68 23.64 30.22
CA VAL A 44 -22.25 24.91 30.82
C VAL A 44 -20.90 25.26 30.23
N ASP A 45 -20.82 26.40 29.55
CA ASP A 45 -19.61 26.87 28.88
C ASP A 45 -19.15 28.20 29.48
N THR A 46 -17.94 28.21 30.01
CA THR A 46 -17.26 29.44 30.42
C THR A 46 -16.36 29.95 29.31
N LEU A 47 -16.85 30.95 28.59
CA LEU A 47 -16.18 31.63 27.50
C LEU A 47 -15.16 32.64 28.02
N THR A 48 -13.96 32.64 27.43
CA THR A 48 -13.01 33.76 27.57
C THR A 48 -12.94 34.52 26.26
N LEU A 49 -13.56 35.70 26.24
CA LEU A 49 -13.66 36.59 25.09
C LEU A 49 -12.47 37.56 25.10
N ASN A 50 -11.49 37.32 24.24
CA ASN A 50 -10.38 38.24 24.01
C ASN A 50 -10.73 39.15 22.82
N LEU A 51 -11.58 40.16 23.06
CA LEU A 51 -12.02 41.09 22.01
C LEU A 51 -11.06 42.27 21.91
N ASP A 52 -10.47 42.46 20.73
CA ASP A 52 -9.62 43.62 20.42
C ASP A 52 -10.09 44.28 19.10
N PRO A 53 -10.60 45.52 19.12
CA PRO A 53 -10.83 46.35 20.31
C PRO A 53 -11.95 45.80 21.20
N PRO A 54 -11.98 46.14 22.51
CA PRO A 54 -13.05 45.70 23.42
C PRO A 54 -14.42 46.19 22.96
N ALA A 55 -15.37 45.27 22.74
CA ALA A 55 -16.72 45.56 22.27
C ALA A 55 -17.75 45.63 23.42
N SER A 56 -18.82 46.41 23.21
CA SER A 56 -19.97 46.50 24.13
C SER A 56 -21.00 45.39 23.93
N TYR A 57 -20.89 44.64 22.82
CA TYR A 57 -21.68 43.44 22.54
C TYR A 57 -20.87 42.44 21.72
N VAL A 58 -21.34 41.20 21.70
CA VAL A 58 -20.84 40.14 20.81
C VAL A 58 -22.03 39.34 20.31
N GLU A 59 -21.95 38.87 19.06
CA GLU A 59 -22.95 37.99 18.47
C GLU A 59 -22.39 36.58 18.33
N PHE A 60 -23.28 35.61 18.48
CA PHE A 60 -22.98 34.21 18.19
C PHE A 60 -24.20 33.49 17.66
N THR A 61 -23.96 32.38 16.97
CA THR A 61 -25.01 31.43 16.61
C THR A 61 -24.95 30.17 17.46
N LEU A 62 -26.10 29.56 17.69
CA LEU A 62 -26.27 28.29 18.40
C LEU A 62 -27.37 27.47 17.71
N HIS A 63 -27.25 26.14 17.72
CA HIS A 63 -28.28 25.24 17.18
C HIS A 63 -29.68 25.61 17.70
N SER A 64 -30.67 25.71 16.81
CA SER A 64 -31.97 26.29 17.16
C SER A 64 -32.79 25.47 18.16
N ALA A 65 -32.51 24.17 18.26
CA ALA A 65 -33.11 23.29 19.26
C ALA A 65 -32.48 23.38 20.67
N LEU A 66 -31.40 24.17 20.83
CA LEU A 66 -30.78 24.41 22.14
C LEU A 66 -31.36 25.67 22.78
N THR A 67 -31.87 25.53 24.00
CA THR A 67 -32.33 26.66 24.81
C THR A 67 -31.16 27.22 25.60
N VAL A 68 -30.81 28.49 25.39
CA VAL A 68 -29.65 29.15 26.03
C VAL A 68 -30.06 30.15 27.11
N LYS A 69 -29.28 30.20 28.19
CA LYS A 69 -29.38 31.15 29.30
C LYS A 69 -28.00 31.76 29.57
N ASN A 70 -27.98 33.06 29.84
CA ASN A 70 -26.78 33.73 30.36
C ASN A 70 -26.75 33.58 31.88
N LEU A 71 -25.62 33.09 32.41
CA LEU A 71 -25.38 32.96 33.86
C LEU A 71 -24.45 34.05 34.40
N THR A 72 -23.89 34.91 33.54
CA THR A 72 -23.08 36.05 33.95
C THR A 72 -23.97 37.24 34.30
N GLY A 73 -23.94 37.67 35.56
CA GLY A 73 -24.70 38.81 36.05
C GLY A 73 -24.44 40.09 35.27
N GLY A 74 -25.49 40.88 35.05
CA GLY A 74 -25.41 42.21 34.44
C GLY A 74 -25.26 42.22 32.92
N LEU A 75 -25.37 41.09 32.21
CA LEU A 75 -25.41 41.05 30.75
C LEU A 75 -26.81 40.68 30.24
N THR A 76 -27.24 41.33 29.15
CA THR A 76 -28.50 41.01 28.48
C THR A 76 -28.22 40.09 27.30
N LEU A 77 -28.90 38.94 27.26
CA LEU A 77 -28.91 38.03 26.12
C LEU A 77 -30.17 38.30 25.29
N GLN A 78 -29.98 38.75 24.05
CA GLN A 78 -31.05 39.07 23.12
C GLN A 78 -31.04 38.06 21.96
N LEU A 79 -32.17 37.42 21.68
CA LEU A 79 -32.37 36.68 20.44
C LEU A 79 -32.58 37.68 19.30
N ILE A 80 -31.71 37.64 18.29
CA ILE A 80 -31.72 38.58 17.17
C ILE A 80 -32.47 38.00 15.97
N GLU A 81 -32.24 36.72 15.68
CA GLU A 81 -32.77 36.08 14.49
C GLU A 81 -32.88 34.56 14.73
N THR A 82 -33.93 33.94 14.21
CA THR A 82 -34.25 32.52 14.43
C THR A 82 -34.22 31.72 13.16
N ASN A 83 -33.90 30.42 13.25
CA ASN A 83 -33.96 29.48 12.13
C ASN A 83 -33.16 29.92 10.90
N ILE A 84 -32.04 30.61 11.14
CA ILE A 84 -31.10 30.95 10.09
C ILE A 84 -30.51 29.66 9.57
N VAL A 85 -30.37 29.56 8.26
CA VAL A 85 -29.63 28.46 7.65
C VAL A 85 -28.14 28.60 8.00
N GLY A 86 -27.51 27.50 8.40
CA GLY A 86 -26.09 27.42 8.74
C GLY A 86 -25.19 28.09 7.70
N SER A 87 -24.15 28.81 8.15
CA SER A 87 -23.05 29.25 7.29
C SER A 87 -21.86 28.31 7.47
N ASP A 88 -21.17 28.02 6.38
CA ASP A 88 -20.07 27.07 6.31
C ASP A 88 -18.90 27.31 7.29
N ARG A 89 -18.50 26.26 8.02
CA ARG A 89 -17.37 26.25 8.99
C ARG A 89 -16.78 24.84 9.20
N GLY A 90 -15.44 24.79 9.16
CA GLY A 90 -14.66 23.62 9.58
C GLY A 90 -14.54 22.55 8.50
N MET A 91 -14.53 21.28 8.91
CA MET A 91 -14.40 20.12 8.04
C MET A 91 -15.58 19.95 7.05
N ASP A 92 -16.77 20.43 7.41
CA ASP A 92 -18.00 20.22 6.64
C ASP A 92 -18.20 21.23 5.47
N VAL A 93 -17.18 22.05 5.16
CA VAL A 93 -17.08 22.85 3.92
C VAL A 93 -17.27 21.98 2.68
N GLU A 94 -16.97 20.70 2.81
CA GLU A 94 -17.08 19.72 1.74
C GLU A 94 -18.50 19.23 1.47
N ALA A 95 -19.46 19.49 2.36
CA ALA A 95 -20.84 19.01 2.26
C ALA A 95 -21.89 20.12 2.50
N PRO A 96 -21.98 21.15 1.64
CA PRO A 96 -22.86 22.31 1.85
C PRO A 96 -24.35 21.96 1.95
N GLU A 97 -24.81 20.88 1.32
CA GLU A 97 -26.20 20.40 1.44
C GLU A 97 -26.53 19.86 2.84
N VAL A 98 -25.54 19.37 3.57
CA VAL A 98 -25.69 18.90 4.96
C VAL A 98 -25.93 20.10 5.89
N LEU A 99 -25.21 21.20 5.66
CA LEU A 99 -25.30 22.43 6.45
C LEU A 99 -26.64 23.15 6.30
N LYS A 100 -27.29 23.06 5.13
CA LYS A 100 -28.61 23.68 4.90
C LYS A 100 -29.71 23.17 5.85
N ARG A 101 -29.50 22.01 6.46
CA ARG A 101 -30.48 21.32 7.33
C ARG A 101 -30.35 21.74 8.78
N VAL A 102 -29.23 22.35 9.16
CA VAL A 102 -29.01 22.81 10.52
C VAL A 102 -29.57 24.22 10.65
N LYS A 103 -30.65 24.33 11.40
CA LYS A 103 -31.24 25.61 11.79
C LYS A 103 -30.49 26.14 13.01
N GLN A 104 -30.09 27.41 12.95
CA GLN A 104 -29.39 28.09 14.04
C GLN A 104 -30.12 29.38 14.44
N ASN A 105 -30.05 29.73 15.71
CA ASN A 105 -30.52 31.00 16.25
C ASN A 105 -29.32 31.91 16.48
N ARG A 106 -29.43 33.19 16.11
CA ARG A 106 -28.41 34.21 16.38
C ARG A 106 -28.78 34.99 17.63
N TYR A 107 -27.83 35.07 18.55
CA TYR A 107 -27.96 35.78 19.81
C TYR A 107 -26.95 36.93 19.86
N ARG A 108 -27.33 38.01 20.52
CA ARG A 108 -26.47 39.13 20.89
C ARG A 108 -26.36 39.19 22.41
N LEU A 109 -25.15 39.07 22.91
CA LEU A 109 -24.84 39.29 24.32
C LEU A 109 -24.32 40.72 24.48
N LYS A 110 -25.00 41.53 25.29
CA LYS A 110 -24.75 42.97 25.41
C LYS A 110 -24.49 43.39 26.86
N ALA A 111 -23.48 44.25 27.04
CA ALA A 111 -23.22 44.93 28.31
C ALA A 111 -24.08 46.21 28.45
N PRO A 112 -24.51 46.58 29.67
CA PRO A 112 -25.34 47.76 29.92
C PRO A 112 -24.55 49.07 29.78
N ARG A 113 -25.21 50.12 29.25
CA ARG A 113 -24.80 51.56 29.22
C ARG A 113 -23.28 51.81 29.20
N SER A 114 -22.69 51.91 27.99
CA SER A 114 -21.28 52.29 27.76
C SER A 114 -20.20 51.35 28.35
N ARG A 115 -20.58 50.27 29.04
CA ARG A 115 -19.64 49.27 29.56
C ARG A 115 -19.20 48.29 28.47
N LYS A 116 -17.98 47.77 28.64
CA LYS A 116 -17.39 46.72 27.79
C LYS A 116 -17.83 45.34 28.31
N LEU A 117 -17.89 44.34 27.42
CA LEU A 117 -18.13 42.95 27.85
C LEU A 117 -17.02 42.48 28.80
N PRO A 118 -17.36 41.73 29.88
CA PRO A 118 -16.36 41.10 30.71
C PRO A 118 -15.59 40.07 29.91
N ARG A 119 -14.32 39.88 30.28
CA ARG A 119 -13.46 38.90 29.61
C ARG A 119 -14.00 37.46 29.77
N ARG A 120 -14.69 37.15 30.87
CA ARG A 120 -15.29 35.84 31.12
C ARG A 120 -16.82 35.95 31.11
N VAL A 121 -17.45 35.04 30.36
CA VAL A 121 -18.90 34.90 30.25
C VAL A 121 -19.26 33.43 30.47
N VAL A 122 -20.37 33.17 31.15
CA VAL A 122 -20.87 31.82 31.41
C VAL A 122 -22.23 31.67 30.77
N LEU A 123 -22.36 30.71 29.85
CA LEU A 123 -23.61 30.34 29.21
C LEU A 123 -24.00 28.92 29.61
N ALA A 124 -25.28 28.69 29.83
CA ALA A 124 -25.83 27.36 29.98
C ALA A 124 -26.86 27.10 28.88
N PHE A 125 -26.76 25.94 28.24
CA PHE A 125 -27.68 25.57 27.18
C PHE A 125 -27.93 24.07 27.11
N SER A 126 -29.14 23.69 26.74
CA SER A 126 -29.56 22.29 26.67
C SER A 126 -30.64 22.08 25.61
N GLY A 127 -30.71 20.88 25.07
CA GLY A 127 -31.74 20.50 24.10
C GLY A 127 -31.39 19.25 23.31
N LYS A 128 -32.19 18.97 22.29
CA LYS A 128 -32.06 17.79 21.42
C LYS A 128 -31.16 18.12 20.22
N ILE A 129 -30.21 17.22 19.91
CA ILE A 129 -29.44 17.25 18.66
C ILE A 129 -29.50 15.85 18.07
N HIS A 130 -30.31 15.69 17.03
CA HIS A 130 -30.48 14.41 16.35
C HIS A 130 -30.76 14.64 14.88
N HIS A 131 -29.70 14.63 14.07
CA HIS A 131 -29.81 14.65 12.62
C HIS A 131 -29.48 13.26 12.09
N GLU A 132 -30.46 12.61 11.46
CA GLU A 132 -30.31 11.25 10.95
C GLU A 132 -29.14 11.11 9.97
N ILE A 133 -28.51 9.93 9.99
CA ILE A 133 -27.45 9.58 9.05
C ILE A 133 -28.08 9.36 7.67
N GLN A 134 -27.59 10.07 6.66
CA GLN A 134 -28.10 9.95 5.30
C GLN A 134 -27.04 9.49 4.33
N GLN A 135 -27.46 8.62 3.40
CA GLN A 135 -26.63 8.18 2.29
C GLN A 135 -26.63 9.24 1.19
N LEU A 136 -25.44 9.67 0.76
CA LEU A 136 -25.31 10.54 -0.41
C LEU A 136 -25.64 9.74 -1.69
N ALA A 137 -26.20 10.41 -2.71
CA ALA A 137 -26.60 9.76 -3.97
C ALA A 137 -25.42 9.05 -4.67
N GLU A 138 -25.68 7.99 -5.43
CA GLU A 138 -24.68 7.07 -6.02
C GLU A 138 -23.64 7.72 -6.96
N GLU A 139 -23.81 8.98 -7.37
CA GLU A 139 -22.81 9.73 -8.15
C GLU A 139 -21.58 10.14 -7.30
N TYR A 140 -21.69 10.10 -5.97
CA TYR A 140 -20.56 10.24 -5.05
C TYR A 140 -19.79 8.92 -5.00
N ALA A 141 -18.66 8.84 -5.71
CA ALA A 141 -17.85 7.62 -5.77
C ALA A 141 -17.45 7.16 -4.35
N ARG A 142 -18.12 6.08 -3.91
CA ARG A 142 -18.16 5.40 -2.59
C ARG A 142 -19.26 5.98 -1.68
N GLY A 143 -20.39 5.28 -1.59
CA GLY A 143 -21.58 5.64 -0.80
C GLY A 143 -21.32 5.72 0.71
N PHE A 144 -20.66 6.78 1.14
CA PHE A 144 -20.54 7.15 2.55
C PHE A 144 -21.77 7.92 2.99
N SER A 145 -22.17 7.69 4.23
CA SER A 145 -23.26 8.40 4.85
C SER A 145 -22.72 9.54 5.71
N THR A 146 -23.47 10.64 5.80
CA THR A 146 -23.07 11.86 6.51
C THR A 146 -24.17 12.32 7.45
N THR A 147 -23.79 13.02 8.52
CA THR A 147 -24.71 13.73 9.42
C THR A 147 -24.03 15.02 9.89
N PRO A 148 -24.76 16.14 10.06
CA PRO A 148 -24.21 17.35 10.66
C PRO A 148 -24.00 17.22 12.17
N GLY A 149 -24.58 16.20 12.81
CA GLY A 149 -24.48 16.01 14.25
C GLY A 149 -25.58 15.12 14.79
N ILE A 150 -25.22 14.13 15.58
CA ILE A 150 -26.17 13.15 16.11
C ILE A 150 -25.80 12.74 17.53
N ILE A 151 -26.80 12.75 18.40
CA ILE A 151 -26.78 12.09 19.71
C ILE A 151 -27.79 10.95 19.61
N ASP A 152 -27.31 9.73 19.71
CA ASP A 152 -28.16 8.53 19.65
C ASP A 152 -27.63 7.42 20.55
N SER A 153 -28.48 6.44 20.84
CA SER A 153 -28.14 5.18 21.51
C SER A 153 -26.92 4.44 20.92
N GLN A 154 -26.67 4.57 19.62
CA GLN A 154 -25.51 3.94 18.97
C GLN A 154 -24.20 4.69 19.21
N GLY A 155 -24.26 6.01 19.44
CA GLY A 155 -23.10 6.87 19.63
C GLY A 155 -23.42 8.36 19.50
N VAL A 156 -22.44 9.18 19.83
CA VAL A 156 -22.48 10.64 19.69
C VAL A 156 -21.41 11.08 18.70
N TYR A 157 -21.82 11.92 17.75
CA TYR A 157 -20.95 12.67 16.85
C TYR A 157 -21.41 14.12 16.84
N LEU A 158 -20.59 15.03 17.37
CA LEU A 158 -20.82 16.46 17.30
C LEU A 158 -19.57 17.15 16.75
N SER A 159 -19.75 17.97 15.72
CA SER A 159 -18.74 18.83 15.10
C SER A 159 -19.23 20.29 15.06
N GLY A 160 -18.45 21.18 14.47
CA GLY A 160 -18.84 22.57 14.20
C GLY A 160 -20.12 22.69 13.39
N SER A 161 -20.41 21.79 12.45
CA SER A 161 -21.67 21.83 11.68
C SER A 161 -22.91 21.59 12.52
N SER A 162 -22.81 20.87 13.63
CA SER A 162 -23.92 20.68 14.57
C SER A 162 -24.29 21.96 15.33
N VAL A 163 -23.43 22.98 15.32
CA VAL A 163 -23.59 24.25 16.07
C VAL A 163 -23.93 23.99 17.55
N TRP A 164 -23.38 22.91 18.12
CA TRP A 164 -23.64 22.49 19.49
C TRP A 164 -23.00 23.41 20.54
N LEU A 165 -22.08 24.28 20.13
CA LEU A 165 -21.46 25.33 20.95
C LEU A 165 -21.71 26.71 20.33
N PRO A 166 -21.66 27.80 21.13
CA PRO A 166 -21.73 29.17 20.63
C PRO A 166 -20.62 29.48 19.61
N GLN A 167 -20.99 29.97 18.42
CA GLN A 167 -20.05 30.27 17.34
C GLN A 167 -19.85 31.76 17.10
N PHE A 168 -18.61 32.24 17.17
CA PHE A 168 -18.23 33.66 17.01
C PHE A 168 -17.45 33.90 15.70
N ASP A 169 -17.98 34.69 14.76
CA ASP A 169 -17.32 35.27 13.56
C ASP A 169 -16.06 34.58 12.99
N LYS A 170 -16.19 33.33 12.51
CA LYS A 170 -15.11 32.46 11.94
C LYS A 170 -13.79 32.43 12.72
N ARG A 171 -13.78 32.84 14.01
CA ARG A 171 -12.58 32.87 14.86
C ARG A 171 -12.16 31.45 15.21
N LEU A 172 -10.86 31.22 15.29
CA LEU A 172 -10.33 29.98 15.87
C LEU A 172 -10.66 29.93 17.37
N VAL A 173 -10.75 28.72 17.91
CA VAL A 173 -11.08 28.46 19.31
C VAL A 173 -9.99 27.64 19.99
N THR A 174 -9.88 27.78 21.30
CA THR A 174 -9.17 26.83 22.17
C THR A 174 -10.17 26.30 23.18
N PHE A 175 -9.94 25.12 23.77
CA PHE A 175 -10.93 24.59 24.70
C PHE A 175 -10.37 23.68 25.78
N SER A 176 -11.11 23.59 26.89
CA SER A 176 -11.09 22.44 27.78
C SER A 176 -12.48 21.84 27.84
N LEU A 177 -12.62 20.57 27.47
CA LEU A 177 -13.88 19.86 27.37
C LEU A 177 -13.93 18.78 28.45
N THR A 178 -14.83 18.94 29.42
CA THR A 178 -15.18 17.91 30.40
C THR A 178 -16.53 17.33 30.03
N VAL A 179 -16.61 16.02 29.84
CA VAL A 179 -17.85 15.32 29.49
C VAL A 179 -18.19 14.28 30.53
N GLU A 180 -19.43 14.29 30.98
CA GLU A 180 -20.08 13.21 31.73
C GLU A 180 -20.93 12.38 30.76
N ALA A 181 -20.54 11.11 30.58
CA ALA A 181 -21.19 10.15 29.70
C ALA A 181 -21.74 8.95 30.51
N PRO A 182 -22.73 8.21 29.99
CA PRO A 182 -23.31 7.06 30.69
C PRO A 182 -22.30 5.96 31.01
N ALA A 183 -22.68 5.05 31.91
CA ALA A 183 -21.87 3.90 32.28
C ALA A 183 -21.48 3.05 31.05
N GLY A 184 -20.21 2.66 30.98
CA GLY A 184 -19.64 1.88 29.87
C GLY A 184 -19.38 2.67 28.58
N TRP A 185 -19.70 3.96 28.52
CA TRP A 185 -19.31 4.84 27.42
C TRP A 185 -17.94 5.46 27.69
N ASP A 186 -17.26 5.86 26.62
CA ASP A 186 -16.05 6.68 26.64
C ASP A 186 -16.18 7.84 25.65
N VAL A 187 -15.32 8.84 25.82
CA VAL A 187 -15.38 10.11 25.08
C VAL A 187 -14.03 10.44 24.46
N VAL A 188 -14.04 10.74 23.17
CA VAL A 188 -12.88 11.16 22.39
C VAL A 188 -13.10 12.57 21.85
N SER A 189 -12.07 13.40 21.97
CA SER A 189 -12.02 14.77 21.43
C SER A 189 -10.58 15.11 21.04
N GLN A 190 -10.35 16.34 20.55
CA GLN A 190 -9.02 16.83 20.25
C GLN A 190 -8.19 17.12 21.52
N GLY A 191 -6.87 17.02 21.40
CA GLY A 191 -5.94 17.50 22.42
C GLY A 191 -5.48 16.43 23.44
N LYS A 192 -4.99 16.90 24.59
CA LYS A 192 -4.41 16.05 25.65
C LYS A 192 -5.49 15.61 26.63
N ARG A 193 -5.52 14.32 26.97
CA ARG A 193 -6.40 13.79 28.03
C ARG A 193 -5.85 14.18 29.40
N ALA A 194 -6.63 14.92 30.18
CA ALA A 194 -6.29 15.37 31.54
C ALA A 194 -6.98 14.56 32.63
N THR A 195 -8.16 14.01 32.35
CA THR A 195 -8.92 13.18 33.30
C THR A 195 -9.62 12.06 32.55
N HIS A 196 -9.61 10.86 33.14
CA HIS A 196 -10.33 9.68 32.66
C HIS A 196 -10.67 8.82 33.88
N ARG A 197 -11.91 8.93 34.37
CA ARG A 197 -12.35 8.23 35.58
C ARG A 197 -13.83 7.91 35.53
N THR A 198 -14.26 6.99 36.38
CA THR A 198 -15.67 6.69 36.59
C THR A 198 -16.10 7.27 37.93
N VAL A 199 -17.19 8.04 37.95
CA VAL A 199 -17.78 8.66 39.14
C VAL A 199 -19.26 8.30 39.16
N ASP A 200 -19.73 7.64 40.24
CA ASP A 200 -21.12 7.20 40.39
C ASP A 200 -21.66 6.40 39.19
N GLY A 201 -20.80 5.54 38.62
CA GLY A 201 -21.10 4.74 37.43
C GLY A 201 -21.00 5.50 36.09
N ALA A 202 -21.02 6.83 36.08
CA ALA A 202 -20.85 7.65 34.89
C ALA A 202 -19.36 7.83 34.53
N ARG A 203 -19.05 7.82 33.23
CA ARG A 203 -17.70 8.13 32.74
C ARG A 203 -17.49 9.64 32.71
N GLN A 204 -16.44 10.11 33.37
CA GLN A 204 -15.99 11.50 33.26
C GLN A 204 -14.64 11.58 32.54
N VAL A 205 -14.61 12.29 31.41
CA VAL A 205 -13.40 12.50 30.61
C VAL A 205 -13.14 13.98 30.42
N ARG A 206 -11.88 14.40 30.56
CA ARG A 206 -11.46 15.78 30.29
C ARG A 206 -10.38 15.84 29.22
N TRP A 207 -10.66 16.57 28.15
CA TRP A 207 -9.74 16.87 27.05
C TRP A 207 -9.35 18.34 27.07
N ILE A 208 -8.08 18.65 26.80
CA ILE A 208 -7.56 20.02 26.76
C ILE A 208 -6.86 20.25 25.43
N CYS A 209 -7.33 21.26 24.69
CA CYS A 209 -6.71 21.75 23.47
C CYS A 209 -6.33 23.23 23.63
N ASP A 210 -5.05 23.47 23.91
CA ASP A 210 -4.45 24.81 24.06
C ASP A 210 -4.01 25.42 22.72
N LYS A 211 -4.14 24.66 21.62
CA LYS A 211 -3.84 25.10 20.26
C LYS A 211 -5.10 25.63 19.57
N PRO A 212 -5.00 26.70 18.76
CA PRO A 212 -6.13 27.19 17.97
C PRO A 212 -6.70 26.10 17.07
N MET A 213 -8.02 25.93 17.07
CA MET A 213 -8.81 24.98 16.29
C MET A 213 -9.92 25.71 15.54
N GLU A 214 -10.38 25.19 14.41
CA GLU A 214 -11.57 25.74 13.73
C GLU A 214 -12.89 25.34 14.42
N GLU A 215 -12.89 24.20 15.11
CA GLU A 215 -14.08 23.64 15.75
C GLU A 215 -13.74 22.68 16.91
N VAL A 216 -14.76 22.26 17.66
CA VAL A 216 -14.63 21.30 18.77
C VAL A 216 -15.43 20.04 18.44
N PHE A 217 -14.76 18.89 18.42
CA PHE A 217 -15.38 17.59 18.21
C PHE A 217 -15.71 16.92 19.54
N LEU A 218 -16.88 16.28 19.63
CA LEU A 218 -17.25 15.40 20.73
C LEU A 218 -17.75 14.08 20.13
N ILE A 219 -16.94 13.04 20.29
CA ILE A 219 -17.29 11.66 19.93
C ILE A 219 -17.48 10.87 21.20
N ALA A 220 -18.58 10.14 21.33
CA ALA A 220 -18.79 9.25 22.46
C ALA A 220 -19.49 7.96 22.04
N ALA A 221 -19.04 6.83 22.56
CA ALA A 221 -19.69 5.54 22.37
C ALA A 221 -19.21 4.55 23.44
N LYS A 222 -19.71 3.32 23.39
CA LYS A 222 -19.09 2.20 24.11
C LYS A 222 -17.81 1.81 23.37
N PHE A 223 -16.66 2.18 23.95
CA PHE A 223 -15.35 1.92 23.36
C PHE A 223 -14.51 0.99 24.23
N VAL A 224 -13.67 0.21 23.56
CA VAL A 224 -12.51 -0.48 24.09
C VAL A 224 -11.27 0.28 23.61
N GLU A 225 -10.46 0.72 24.55
CA GLU A 225 -9.30 1.56 24.28
C GLU A 225 -8.00 0.74 24.28
N TYR A 226 -7.16 1.00 23.28
CA TYR A 226 -5.79 0.52 23.18
C TYR A 226 -4.87 1.72 22.96
N GLN A 227 -3.66 1.68 23.52
CA GLN A 227 -2.71 2.80 23.39
C GLN A 227 -1.26 2.34 23.49
N ARG A 228 -0.37 3.11 22.86
CA ARG A 228 1.09 2.98 22.97
C ARG A 228 1.75 4.33 22.80
N ASP A 229 2.92 4.52 23.41
CA ASP A 229 3.73 5.72 23.18
C ASP A 229 4.67 5.52 21.98
N VAL A 230 4.68 6.50 21.06
CA VAL A 230 5.60 6.58 19.92
C VAL A 230 6.35 7.90 19.99
N GLY A 231 7.57 7.85 20.52
CA GLY A 231 8.34 9.05 20.83
C GLY A 231 7.61 9.93 21.85
N LYS A 232 7.23 11.15 21.45
CA LYS A 232 6.46 12.10 22.31
C LYS A 232 4.95 12.05 22.06
N VAL A 233 4.49 11.25 21.11
CA VAL A 233 3.10 11.18 20.69
C VAL A 233 2.46 9.95 21.29
N LYS A 234 1.27 10.10 21.87
CA LYS A 234 0.46 8.95 22.27
C LYS A 234 -0.36 8.47 21.09
N VAL A 235 -0.16 7.23 20.67
CA VAL A 235 -0.98 6.60 19.63
C VAL A 235 -2.07 5.78 20.31
N MET A 236 -3.31 5.91 19.83
CA MET A 236 -4.49 5.29 20.44
C MET A 236 -5.38 4.62 19.39
N ALA A 237 -6.16 3.63 19.80
CA ALA A 237 -7.24 3.05 19.03
C ALA A 237 -8.47 2.85 19.93
N PHE A 238 -9.63 3.35 19.49
CA PHE A 238 -10.91 3.21 20.17
C PHE A 238 -11.82 2.35 19.30
N LEU A 239 -12.03 1.10 19.69
CA LEU A 239 -12.86 0.15 18.97
C LEU A 239 -14.19 -0.05 19.68
N ARG A 240 -15.28 -0.27 18.95
CA ARG A 240 -16.61 -0.51 19.51
C ARG A 240 -16.77 -1.94 20.05
N SER A 241 -15.95 -2.85 19.53
CA SER A 241 -15.83 -4.23 19.98
C SER A 241 -14.35 -4.55 20.27
N PRO A 242 -14.05 -5.36 21.30
CA PRO A 242 -12.68 -5.76 21.59
C PRO A 242 -12.04 -6.49 20.39
N ASP A 243 -10.91 -5.98 19.90
CA ASP A 243 -10.10 -6.59 18.83
C ASP A 243 -8.65 -6.09 18.96
N GLU A 244 -7.88 -6.74 19.83
CA GLU A 244 -6.50 -6.35 20.14
C GLU A 244 -5.57 -6.50 18.93
N ALA A 245 -5.82 -7.48 18.06
CA ALA A 245 -5.02 -7.70 16.86
C ALA A 245 -5.18 -6.54 15.88
N LEU A 246 -6.44 -6.13 15.60
CA LEU A 246 -6.73 -4.99 14.75
C LEU A 246 -6.15 -3.70 15.34
N ALA A 247 -6.37 -3.46 16.64
CA ALA A 247 -5.85 -2.27 17.32
C ALA A 247 -4.32 -2.17 17.18
N ASN A 248 -3.59 -3.25 17.47
CA ASN A 248 -2.13 -3.26 17.37
C ASN A 248 -1.62 -2.98 15.95
N LYS A 249 -2.28 -3.51 14.90
CA LYS A 249 -1.93 -3.17 13.50
C LYS A 249 -2.00 -1.67 13.26
N TYR A 250 -3.07 -1.02 13.71
CA TYR A 250 -3.21 0.42 13.59
C TYR A 250 -2.16 1.16 14.41
N LEU A 251 -1.95 0.80 15.69
CA LEU A 251 -0.94 1.43 16.54
C LEU A 251 0.47 1.38 15.90
N ASP A 252 0.85 0.22 15.34
CA ASP A 252 2.14 0.02 14.68
C ASP A 252 2.27 0.87 13.40
N VAL A 253 1.25 0.81 12.54
CA VAL A 253 1.23 1.54 11.26
C VAL A 253 1.21 3.06 11.49
N THR A 254 0.43 3.55 12.47
CA THR A 254 0.46 4.98 12.84
C THR A 254 1.88 5.39 13.22
N GLY A 255 2.57 4.60 14.04
CA GLY A 255 3.93 4.92 14.49
C GLY A 255 4.91 5.07 13.33
N GLN A 256 4.85 4.17 12.34
CA GLN A 256 5.70 4.22 11.15
C GLN A 256 5.44 5.46 10.29
N TYR A 257 4.17 5.78 10.03
CA TYR A 257 3.81 6.96 9.23
C TYR A 257 4.08 8.27 9.98
N LEU A 258 3.83 8.33 11.29
CA LEU A 258 4.19 9.49 12.11
C LEU A 258 5.68 9.80 11.99
N GLU A 259 6.55 8.79 12.07
CA GLU A 259 7.99 8.99 11.95
C GLU A 259 8.42 9.40 10.54
N MET A 260 7.80 8.83 9.50
CA MET A 260 8.03 9.23 8.10
C MET A 260 7.69 10.70 7.88
N TYR A 261 6.48 11.13 8.26
CA TYR A 261 6.04 12.52 8.10
C TYR A 261 6.79 13.48 9.03
N ARG A 262 7.18 13.04 10.23
CA ARG A 262 8.04 13.82 11.12
C ARG A 262 9.38 14.15 10.47
N LYS A 263 10.03 13.15 9.86
CA LYS A 263 11.27 13.34 9.11
C LYS A 263 11.06 14.19 7.87
N LEU A 264 9.94 14.05 7.17
CA LEU A 264 9.67 14.82 5.94
C LEU A 264 9.35 16.30 6.24
N ILE A 265 8.33 16.57 7.07
CA ILE A 265 7.69 17.89 7.24
C ILE A 265 8.09 18.58 8.54
N GLY A 266 8.20 17.83 9.64
CA GLY A 266 8.49 18.38 10.96
C GLY A 266 7.65 17.73 12.06
N ASN A 267 7.89 18.15 13.30
CA ASN A 267 7.25 17.55 14.48
C ASN A 267 5.73 17.46 14.34
N TYR A 268 5.15 16.35 14.79
CA TYR A 268 3.70 16.18 14.84
C TYR A 268 3.08 17.25 15.78
N PRO A 269 2.01 17.95 15.37
CA PRO A 269 1.53 19.13 16.10
C PRO A 269 0.68 18.84 17.34
N PHE A 270 0.22 17.60 17.53
CA PHE A 270 -0.69 17.23 18.62
C PHE A 270 -0.05 16.28 19.63
N TRP A 271 -0.67 16.15 20.79
CA TRP A 271 -0.22 15.24 21.85
C TRP A 271 -0.52 13.76 21.52
N LYS A 272 -1.64 13.51 20.83
CA LYS A 272 -2.04 12.16 20.41
C LYS A 272 -2.42 12.12 18.93
N PHE A 273 -2.35 10.91 18.37
CA PHE A 273 -3.17 10.53 17.22
C PHE A 273 -4.00 9.30 17.60
N ALA A 274 -5.30 9.28 17.27
CA ALA A 274 -6.16 8.13 17.53
C ALA A 274 -6.87 7.62 16.27
N LEU A 275 -6.97 6.31 16.12
CA LEU A 275 -8.04 5.69 15.34
C LEU A 275 -9.30 5.64 16.21
N VAL A 276 -10.44 6.05 15.69
CA VAL A 276 -11.74 5.90 16.35
C VAL A 276 -12.70 5.17 15.41
N GLU A 277 -13.22 4.03 15.86
CA GLU A 277 -14.24 3.27 15.12
C GLU A 277 -15.60 3.96 15.25
N ASN A 278 -16.20 4.30 14.13
CA ASN A 278 -17.50 4.93 14.09
C ASN A 278 -18.66 3.90 14.12
N PHE A 279 -19.90 4.36 14.33
CA PHE A 279 -21.09 3.51 14.25
C PHE A 279 -21.77 3.50 12.87
N TRP A 280 -21.21 4.20 11.89
CA TRP A 280 -21.56 4.11 10.47
C TRP A 280 -20.33 4.26 9.57
N GLU A 281 -20.45 3.90 8.30
CA GLU A 281 -19.32 3.95 7.37
C GLU A 281 -18.88 5.40 7.09
N THR A 282 -17.63 5.70 7.42
CA THR A 282 -17.02 7.05 7.34
C THR A 282 -15.53 6.98 7.04
N GLY A 283 -14.97 8.12 6.63
CA GLY A 283 -13.54 8.35 6.43
C GLY A 283 -13.18 9.80 6.73
N TYR A 284 -13.14 10.20 8.00
CA TYR A 284 -12.89 11.59 8.40
C TYR A 284 -11.53 11.77 9.08
N GLY A 285 -10.73 12.72 8.62
CA GLY A 285 -9.43 13.09 9.19
C GLY A 285 -9.52 14.33 10.09
N MET A 286 -9.65 14.14 11.40
CA MET A 286 -9.82 15.23 12.39
C MET A 286 -8.48 15.65 13.03
N PRO A 287 -8.41 16.82 13.69
CA PRO A 287 -7.22 17.19 14.45
C PRO A 287 -7.01 16.19 15.60
N SER A 288 -5.87 15.51 15.60
CA SER A 288 -5.43 14.50 16.57
C SER A 288 -6.13 13.13 16.53
N PHE A 289 -7.00 12.84 15.55
CA PHE A 289 -7.61 11.52 15.36
C PHE A 289 -8.32 11.38 14.00
N THR A 290 -8.61 10.15 13.60
CA THR A 290 -9.48 9.86 12.44
C THR A 290 -10.67 9.02 12.89
N LEU A 291 -11.84 9.29 12.30
CA LEU A 291 -13.09 8.58 12.55
C LEU A 291 -13.42 7.74 11.32
N LEU A 292 -13.30 6.43 11.45
CA LEU A 292 -13.42 5.48 10.34
C LEU A 292 -14.56 4.49 10.57
N GLY A 293 -15.20 4.09 9.46
CA GLY A 293 -16.29 3.12 9.47
C GLY A 293 -15.91 1.73 9.98
N PRO A 294 -16.84 0.99 10.60
CA PRO A 294 -16.55 -0.32 11.15
C PRO A 294 -16.11 -1.32 10.07
N GLN A 295 -16.71 -1.33 8.88
CA GLN A 295 -16.22 -2.21 7.81
C GLN A 295 -14.90 -1.70 7.24
N VAL A 296 -14.76 -0.39 7.06
CA VAL A 296 -13.55 0.23 6.50
C VAL A 296 -12.29 -0.14 7.28
N ILE A 297 -12.33 -0.07 8.62
CA ILE A 297 -11.12 -0.33 9.42
C ILE A 297 -10.63 -1.79 9.33
N ARG A 298 -11.51 -2.71 8.90
CA ARG A 298 -11.18 -4.14 8.78
C ARG A 298 -10.61 -4.49 7.41
N PHE A 299 -10.62 -3.57 6.44
CA PHE A 299 -10.01 -3.81 5.14
C PHE A 299 -8.49 -3.62 5.20
N PRO A 300 -7.69 -4.66 4.88
CA PRO A 300 -6.24 -4.59 5.06
C PRO A 300 -5.55 -3.50 4.23
N PHE A 301 -6.09 -3.20 3.03
CA PHE A 301 -5.49 -2.20 2.15
C PHE A 301 -5.59 -0.76 2.68
N ILE A 302 -6.53 -0.47 3.60
CA ILE A 302 -6.75 0.90 4.10
C ILE A 302 -5.52 1.43 4.83
N LEU A 303 -4.79 0.57 5.53
CA LEU A 303 -3.54 0.88 6.22
C LEU A 303 -2.46 1.45 5.27
N HIS A 304 -2.54 1.15 3.97
CA HIS A 304 -1.57 1.55 2.96
C HIS A 304 -2.18 2.33 1.80
N SER A 305 -3.41 2.83 1.97
CA SER A 305 -4.05 3.72 1.00
C SER A 305 -4.60 4.96 1.69
N SER A 306 -5.77 4.88 2.34
CA SER A 306 -6.51 6.04 2.83
C SER A 306 -6.08 6.44 4.24
N TYR A 307 -5.70 5.50 5.11
CA TYR A 307 -5.26 5.82 6.46
C TYR A 307 -4.08 6.81 6.54
N PRO A 308 -2.99 6.64 5.76
CA PRO A 308 -1.89 7.61 5.78
C PRO A 308 -2.25 8.98 5.22
N HIS A 309 -3.30 9.08 4.40
CA HIS A 309 -3.88 10.34 3.93
C HIS A 309 -4.54 11.09 5.11
N GLU A 310 -5.44 10.41 5.84
CA GLU A 310 -6.12 10.96 7.01
C GLU A 310 -5.14 11.38 8.12
N LEU A 311 -4.10 10.58 8.34
CA LEU A 311 -3.04 10.91 9.29
C LEU A 311 -2.28 12.18 8.84
N LEU A 312 -1.96 12.31 7.55
CA LEU A 312 -1.23 13.45 7.02
C LEU A 312 -2.01 14.76 7.14
N HIS A 313 -3.36 14.71 7.14
CA HIS A 313 -4.17 15.90 7.39
C HIS A 313 -3.87 16.58 8.74
N ASN A 314 -3.20 15.90 9.67
CA ASN A 314 -2.75 16.52 10.92
C ASN A 314 -1.65 17.57 10.72
N TRP A 315 -0.89 17.50 9.62
CA TRP A 315 0.02 18.58 9.20
C TRP A 315 -0.73 19.57 8.30
N TRP A 316 -1.50 19.10 7.33
CA TRP A 316 -2.21 19.90 6.32
C TRP A 316 -3.72 19.84 6.49
N GLY A 317 -4.39 20.97 6.69
CA GLY A 317 -5.84 21.01 6.93
C GLY A 317 -6.19 21.05 8.41
N ASN A 318 -5.53 20.27 9.28
CA ASN A 318 -5.76 20.33 10.73
C ASN A 318 -4.63 21.00 11.53
N GLY A 319 -3.41 21.00 11.00
CA GLY A 319 -2.25 21.67 11.60
C GLY A 319 -2.03 23.06 11.01
N VAL A 320 -1.99 23.16 9.68
CA VAL A 320 -2.07 24.40 8.92
C VAL A 320 -3.42 24.42 8.21
N TYR A 321 -4.31 25.33 8.60
CA TYR A 321 -5.67 25.41 8.07
C TYR A 321 -5.69 26.00 6.67
N VAL A 322 -6.71 25.64 5.89
CA VAL A 322 -6.91 26.17 4.53
C VAL A 322 -7.60 27.54 4.62
N ASP A 323 -7.08 28.53 3.91
CA ASP A 323 -7.87 29.72 3.55
C ASP A 323 -8.65 29.46 2.27
N PHE A 324 -9.90 29.01 2.43
CA PHE A 324 -10.79 28.67 1.32
C PHE A 324 -11.09 29.84 0.37
N LYS A 325 -10.79 31.10 0.74
CA LYS A 325 -10.91 32.23 -0.20
C LYS A 325 -9.98 32.11 -1.41
N GLY A 326 -8.84 31.43 -1.24
CA GLY A 326 -7.84 31.21 -2.27
C GLY A 326 -7.83 29.79 -2.86
N GLY A 327 -8.82 28.97 -2.54
CA GLY A 327 -8.90 27.57 -2.95
C GLY A 327 -8.20 26.59 -2.02
N ASN A 328 -8.64 25.33 -2.08
CA ASN A 328 -8.17 24.24 -1.23
C ASN A 328 -6.88 23.60 -1.80
N TRP A 329 -5.74 24.05 -1.27
CA TRP A 329 -4.42 23.48 -1.61
C TRP A 329 -4.12 22.16 -0.88
N CYS A 330 -4.83 21.88 0.21
CA CYS A 330 -4.53 20.80 1.13
C CYS A 330 -4.75 19.43 0.46
N GLU A 331 -5.89 19.21 -0.16
CA GLU A 331 -6.25 17.91 -0.76
C GLU A 331 -5.22 17.40 -1.77
N GLY A 332 -4.83 18.24 -2.74
CA GLY A 332 -3.85 17.85 -3.75
C GLY A 332 -2.43 17.65 -3.17
N LEU A 333 -2.05 18.43 -2.15
CA LEU A 333 -0.74 18.25 -1.48
C LEU A 333 -0.73 16.97 -0.63
N THR A 334 -1.80 16.69 0.09
CA THR A 334 -1.96 15.47 0.88
C THR A 334 -1.98 14.25 -0.02
N ALA A 335 -2.73 14.27 -1.13
CA ALA A 335 -2.71 13.21 -2.13
C ALA A 335 -1.32 13.00 -2.76
N TYR A 336 -0.55 14.07 -2.97
CA TYR A 336 0.84 13.95 -3.45
C TYR A 336 1.76 13.28 -2.42
N LEU A 337 1.67 13.71 -1.16
CA LEU A 337 2.58 13.28 -0.08
C LEU A 337 2.14 12.00 0.65
N ALA A 338 0.93 11.50 0.39
CA ALA A 338 0.44 10.22 0.89
C ALA A 338 0.19 9.23 -0.27
N ASP A 339 -0.86 9.44 -1.05
CA ASP A 339 -1.33 8.47 -2.05
C ASP A 339 -0.29 8.22 -3.14
N HIS A 340 0.20 9.28 -3.79
CA HIS A 340 1.24 9.19 -4.82
C HIS A 340 2.56 8.73 -4.21
N LEU A 341 2.98 9.29 -3.07
CA LEU A 341 4.23 8.92 -2.42
C LEU A 341 4.30 7.42 -2.10
N ILE A 342 3.23 6.81 -1.61
CA ILE A 342 3.18 5.36 -1.35
C ILE A 342 3.31 4.55 -2.64
N GLN A 343 2.70 5.01 -3.73
CA GLN A 343 2.91 4.38 -5.03
C GLN A 343 4.33 4.59 -5.55
N GLU A 344 4.93 5.75 -5.33
CA GLU A 344 6.33 6.04 -5.67
C GLU A 344 7.30 5.12 -4.89
N GLN A 345 7.06 4.88 -3.59
CA GLN A 345 7.78 3.90 -2.77
C GLN A 345 7.71 2.49 -3.36
N ARG A 346 6.58 2.14 -3.99
CA ARG A 346 6.35 0.85 -4.68
C ARG A 346 6.84 0.85 -6.14
N GLY A 347 7.50 1.92 -6.57
CA GLY A 347 7.97 2.09 -7.95
C GLY A 347 6.84 2.26 -8.97
N GLN A 348 5.65 2.68 -8.56
CA GLN A 348 4.46 2.89 -9.39
C GLN A 348 4.10 4.38 -9.54
N GLY A 349 5.01 5.30 -9.20
CA GLY A 349 4.75 6.74 -9.22
C GLY A 349 4.42 7.30 -10.61
N ASP A 350 5.08 6.80 -11.66
CA ASP A 350 4.80 7.12 -13.06
C ASP A 350 3.43 6.59 -13.51
N ALA A 351 3.09 5.35 -13.14
CA ALA A 351 1.78 4.78 -13.40
C ALA A 351 0.66 5.56 -12.71
N TYR A 352 0.90 6.04 -11.48
CA TYR A 352 -0.06 6.87 -10.74
C TYR A 352 -0.25 8.23 -11.41
N ARG A 353 0.83 8.95 -11.76
CA ARG A 353 0.74 10.23 -12.49
C ARG A 353 0.03 10.09 -13.83
N ARG A 354 0.34 9.05 -14.60
CA ARG A 354 -0.39 8.74 -15.85
C ARG A 354 -1.89 8.57 -15.60
N ALA A 355 -2.27 7.81 -14.57
CA ALA A 355 -3.68 7.62 -14.22
C ALA A 355 -4.36 8.95 -13.80
N THR A 356 -3.63 9.82 -13.09
CA THR A 356 -4.10 11.17 -12.73
C THR A 356 -4.34 12.02 -13.98
N LEU A 357 -3.38 12.08 -14.92
CA LEU A 357 -3.53 12.83 -16.17
C LEU A 357 -4.63 12.24 -17.07
N GLN A 358 -4.80 10.93 -17.07
CA GLN A 358 -5.89 10.25 -17.76
C GLN A 358 -7.24 10.68 -17.19
N LYS A 359 -7.43 10.72 -15.87
CA LYS A 359 -8.69 11.18 -15.26
C LYS A 359 -9.05 12.59 -15.70
N TYR A 360 -8.09 13.51 -15.68
CA TYR A 360 -8.30 14.88 -16.17
C TYR A 360 -8.71 14.89 -17.66
N THR A 361 -8.02 14.10 -18.48
CA THR A 361 -8.33 13.98 -19.92
C THR A 361 -9.72 13.40 -20.18
N ASP A 362 -10.14 12.39 -19.40
CA ASP A 362 -11.39 11.65 -19.60
C ASP A 362 -12.62 12.42 -19.04
N TYR A 363 -12.47 13.22 -17.97
CA TYR A 363 -13.61 13.84 -17.26
C TYR A 363 -13.72 15.37 -17.41
N VAL A 364 -12.62 16.09 -17.67
CA VAL A 364 -12.61 17.55 -17.70
C VAL A 364 -12.69 18.07 -19.14
N ASN A 365 -13.61 18.98 -19.42
CA ASN A 365 -13.88 19.60 -20.72
C ASN A 365 -14.11 21.12 -20.58
N GLU A 366 -14.38 21.81 -21.69
CA GLU A 366 -14.51 23.28 -21.72
C GLU A 366 -15.63 23.84 -20.83
N THR A 367 -16.67 23.06 -20.49
CA THR A 367 -17.82 23.55 -19.70
C THR A 367 -17.73 23.26 -18.20
N ASN A 368 -16.86 22.33 -17.80
CA ASN A 368 -16.73 21.90 -16.39
C ASN A 368 -15.32 22.09 -15.79
N ASP A 369 -14.36 22.64 -16.55
CA ASP A 369 -13.02 22.96 -16.05
C ASP A 369 -13.01 24.28 -15.27
N PHE A 370 -12.15 24.36 -14.24
CA PHE A 370 -12.04 25.55 -13.39
C PHE A 370 -10.63 25.71 -12.79
N PRO A 371 -10.24 26.94 -12.38
CA PRO A 371 -8.97 27.18 -11.68
C PRO A 371 -8.90 26.52 -10.29
N LEU A 372 -7.71 26.09 -9.85
CA LEU A 372 -7.51 25.57 -8.50
C LEU A 372 -7.90 26.57 -7.40
N ALA A 373 -7.78 27.88 -7.68
CA ALA A 373 -8.20 28.94 -6.77
C ALA A 373 -9.70 28.89 -6.42
N GLN A 374 -10.51 28.18 -7.21
CA GLN A 374 -11.95 28.01 -7.01
C GLN A 374 -12.31 26.63 -6.43
N PHE A 375 -11.35 25.72 -6.31
CA PHE A 375 -11.59 24.40 -5.74
C PHE A 375 -11.83 24.52 -4.23
N LEU A 376 -12.96 24.03 -3.74
CA LEU A 376 -13.27 23.98 -2.31
C LEU A 376 -13.28 22.53 -1.82
N SER A 377 -14.02 21.69 -2.52
CA SER A 377 -14.19 20.27 -2.22
C SER A 377 -14.55 19.49 -3.49
N ARG A 378 -14.46 18.16 -3.41
CA ARG A 378 -14.89 17.24 -4.47
C ARG A 378 -16.40 16.97 -4.36
N HIS A 379 -17.12 17.08 -5.47
CA HIS A 379 -18.53 16.69 -5.58
C HIS A 379 -18.83 15.80 -6.80
N ASP A 380 -17.90 15.68 -7.74
CA ASP A 380 -18.01 14.87 -8.96
C ASP A 380 -16.63 14.48 -9.51
N ALA A 381 -16.59 13.72 -10.61
CA ALA A 381 -15.33 13.29 -11.22
C ALA A 381 -14.48 14.45 -11.80
N PRO A 382 -15.05 15.48 -12.47
CA PRO A 382 -14.29 16.66 -12.89
C PRO A 382 -13.64 17.42 -11.73
N SER A 383 -14.38 17.70 -10.65
CA SER A 383 -13.85 18.39 -9.48
C SER A 383 -12.75 17.61 -8.78
N GLU A 384 -12.84 16.27 -8.72
CA GLU A 384 -11.74 15.40 -8.26
C GLU A 384 -10.51 15.57 -9.16
N ALA A 385 -10.69 15.49 -10.48
CA ALA A 385 -9.59 15.55 -11.43
C ALA A 385 -8.84 16.90 -11.41
N VAL A 386 -9.57 18.00 -11.18
CA VAL A 386 -8.99 19.33 -11.00
C VAL A 386 -8.38 19.46 -9.60
N GLY A 387 -9.19 19.39 -8.54
CA GLY A 387 -8.76 19.71 -7.18
C GLY A 387 -7.69 18.80 -6.61
N TYR A 388 -7.78 17.49 -6.87
CA TYR A 388 -6.75 16.54 -6.47
C TYR A 388 -5.71 16.39 -7.58
N GLY A 389 -6.15 16.09 -8.81
CA GLY A 389 -5.25 15.69 -9.88
C GLY A 389 -4.32 16.79 -10.40
N LYS A 390 -4.88 17.94 -10.80
CA LYS A 390 -4.09 19.10 -11.27
C LYS A 390 -3.23 19.67 -10.14
N CYS A 391 -3.76 19.76 -8.93
CA CYS A 391 -2.99 20.22 -7.76
C CYS A 391 -1.83 19.27 -7.43
N LEU A 392 -2.03 17.95 -7.45
CA LEU A 392 -0.95 16.96 -7.29
C LEU A 392 0.16 17.15 -8.32
N MET A 393 -0.20 17.34 -9.60
CA MET A 393 0.79 17.55 -10.66
C MET A 393 1.50 18.89 -10.57
N LEU A 394 0.87 19.94 -10.01
CA LEU A 394 1.56 21.19 -9.65
C LEU A 394 2.74 20.90 -8.71
N TRP A 395 2.54 20.06 -7.68
CA TRP A 395 3.59 19.70 -6.74
C TRP A 395 4.69 18.84 -7.37
N GLU A 396 4.34 17.89 -8.24
CA GLU A 396 5.33 17.12 -9.02
C GLU A 396 6.21 18.04 -9.88
N MET A 397 5.60 18.99 -10.59
CA MET A 397 6.34 19.93 -11.43
C MET A 397 7.24 20.84 -10.58
N LEU A 398 6.76 21.35 -9.44
CA LEU A 398 7.55 22.19 -8.54
C LEU A 398 8.72 21.40 -7.91
N ARG A 399 8.49 20.15 -7.48
CA ARG A 399 9.54 19.26 -6.95
C ARG A 399 10.57 18.91 -8.03
N THR A 400 10.14 18.75 -9.27
CA THR A 400 11.05 18.48 -10.40
C THR A 400 11.92 19.68 -10.72
N ASP A 401 11.35 20.88 -10.69
CA ASP A 401 12.09 22.13 -10.99
C ASP A 401 13.04 22.57 -9.87
N LEU A 402 12.67 22.38 -8.59
CA LEU A 402 13.50 22.76 -7.44
C LEU A 402 14.45 21.67 -6.96
N GLY A 403 14.14 20.41 -7.26
CA GLY A 403 14.78 19.23 -6.66
C GLY A 403 14.32 18.96 -5.22
N ASP A 404 14.55 17.72 -4.77
CA ASP A 404 14.00 17.20 -3.51
C ASP A 404 14.43 18.00 -2.28
N ARG A 405 15.69 18.44 -2.22
CA ARG A 405 16.24 19.17 -1.05
C ARG A 405 15.51 20.49 -0.81
N LEU A 406 15.35 21.31 -1.85
CA LEU A 406 14.68 22.60 -1.73
C LEU A 406 13.18 22.43 -1.57
N PHE A 407 12.60 21.43 -2.25
CA PHE A 407 11.18 21.13 -2.11
C PHE A 407 10.80 20.80 -0.66
N VAL A 408 11.51 19.86 -0.03
CA VAL A 408 11.31 19.49 1.38
C VAL A 408 11.54 20.68 2.29
N LYS A 409 12.59 21.48 2.04
CA LYS A 409 12.90 22.65 2.86
C LYS A 409 11.81 23.73 2.75
N GLY A 410 11.18 23.88 1.59
CA GLY A 410 10.01 24.73 1.37
C GLY A 410 8.78 24.26 2.16
N LEU A 411 8.46 22.96 2.12
CA LEU A 411 7.37 22.37 2.92
C LEU A 411 7.59 22.59 4.42
N ARG A 412 8.81 22.34 4.91
CA ARG A 412 9.18 22.57 6.31
C ARG A 412 9.03 24.04 6.68
N HIS A 413 9.51 24.96 5.85
CA HIS A 413 9.37 26.39 6.09
C HIS A 413 7.90 26.80 6.18
N PHE A 414 7.08 26.35 5.22
CA PHE A 414 5.64 26.62 5.20
C PHE A 414 4.95 26.11 6.46
N TYR A 415 5.21 24.87 6.86
CA TYR A 415 4.66 24.26 8.07
C TYR A 415 4.98 25.07 9.33
N HIS A 416 6.26 25.41 9.54
CA HIS A 416 6.70 26.08 10.77
C HIS A 416 6.13 27.50 10.92
N HIS A 417 5.92 28.23 9.81
CA HIS A 417 5.44 29.63 9.86
C HIS A 417 3.92 29.76 9.94
N ASN A 418 3.20 28.73 9.47
CA ASN A 418 1.73 28.75 9.35
C ASN A 418 1.03 27.78 10.31
N LEU A 419 1.78 27.15 11.23
CA LEU A 419 1.19 26.24 12.21
C LEU A 419 0.10 26.93 13.03
N PHE A 420 -1.09 26.31 13.06
CA PHE A 420 -2.33 26.80 13.67
C PHE A 420 -2.83 28.14 13.14
N LYS A 421 -2.60 28.41 11.85
CA LYS A 421 -3.13 29.56 11.11
C LYS A 421 -3.80 29.07 9.82
N ARG A 422 -4.66 29.92 9.25
CA ARG A 422 -5.15 29.74 7.87
C ARG A 422 -4.08 30.19 6.88
N ALA A 423 -3.90 29.44 5.81
CA ALA A 423 -2.92 29.69 4.78
C ALA A 423 -3.50 29.45 3.38
N SER A 424 -2.99 30.20 2.41
CA SER A 424 -3.39 30.15 1.00
C SER A 424 -2.28 29.55 0.11
N PHE A 425 -2.57 29.34 -1.17
CA PHE A 425 -1.53 29.03 -2.17
C PHE A 425 -0.41 30.09 -2.22
N ASP A 426 -0.71 31.36 -1.92
CA ASP A 426 0.30 32.42 -1.89
C ASP A 426 1.27 32.28 -0.70
N ASP A 427 0.82 31.76 0.45
CA ASP A 427 1.69 31.49 1.60
C ASP A 427 2.65 30.33 1.32
N LEU A 428 2.18 29.32 0.59
CA LEU A 428 3.00 28.25 0.05
C LEU A 428 4.05 28.83 -0.90
N ARG A 429 3.63 29.56 -1.93
CA ARG A 429 4.53 30.23 -2.89
C ARG A 429 5.61 31.02 -2.16
N ARG A 430 5.25 31.94 -1.25
CA ARG A 430 6.20 32.75 -0.48
C ARG A 430 7.20 31.90 0.29
N SER A 431 6.78 30.78 0.86
CA SER A 431 7.67 29.85 1.57
C SER A 431 8.69 29.19 0.64
N PHE A 432 8.25 28.75 -0.55
CA PHE A 432 9.15 28.18 -1.56
C PHE A 432 10.09 29.23 -2.16
N GLU A 433 9.63 30.45 -2.45
CA GLU A 433 10.47 31.56 -2.91
C GLU A 433 11.54 31.91 -1.87
N LYS A 434 11.15 32.00 -0.59
CA LYS A 434 12.08 32.29 0.51
C LYS A 434 13.21 31.28 0.62
N VAL A 435 12.91 30.00 0.43
CA VAL A 435 13.87 28.90 0.58
C VAL A 435 14.70 28.67 -0.68
N SER A 436 14.10 28.85 -1.86
CA SER A 436 14.77 28.63 -3.15
C SER A 436 15.54 29.85 -3.66
N GLY A 437 15.17 31.06 -3.22
CA GLY A 437 15.68 32.32 -3.78
C GLY A 437 15.18 32.65 -5.19
N ARG A 438 14.23 31.86 -5.72
CA ARG A 438 13.64 32.06 -7.06
C ARG A 438 12.26 32.68 -6.94
N LEU A 439 11.90 33.53 -7.90
CA LEU A 439 10.53 34.04 -8.03
C LEU A 439 9.64 32.96 -8.66
N LEU A 440 8.53 32.64 -8.01
CA LEU A 440 7.61 31.56 -8.42
C LEU A 440 6.21 32.09 -8.75
N GLN A 441 6.01 33.41 -8.73
CA GLN A 441 4.73 34.06 -9.04
C GLN A 441 4.14 33.59 -10.37
N SER A 442 4.91 33.60 -11.46
CA SER A 442 4.43 33.15 -12.78
C SER A 442 4.00 31.68 -12.79
N PHE A 443 4.74 30.81 -12.10
CA PHE A 443 4.41 29.40 -11.97
C PHE A 443 3.08 29.19 -11.23
N PHE A 444 2.91 29.84 -10.07
CA PHE A 444 1.67 29.72 -9.30
C PHE A 444 0.48 30.38 -9.99
N ASP A 445 0.66 31.56 -10.61
CA ASP A 445 -0.43 32.21 -11.35
C ASP A 445 -0.93 31.32 -12.50
N GLN A 446 -0.01 30.74 -13.27
CA GLN A 446 -0.35 29.82 -14.35
C GLN A 446 -1.12 28.60 -13.85
N TRP A 447 -0.66 27.93 -12.79
CA TRP A 447 -1.24 26.64 -12.41
C TRP A 447 -2.41 26.74 -11.43
N VAL A 448 -2.49 27.82 -10.64
CA VAL A 448 -3.53 28.01 -9.62
C VAL A 448 -4.71 28.83 -10.16
N LYS A 449 -4.44 29.88 -10.94
CA LYS A 449 -5.47 30.85 -11.37
C LYS A 449 -6.02 30.59 -12.77
N ARG A 450 -5.34 29.79 -13.58
CA ARG A 450 -5.74 29.48 -14.97
C ARG A 450 -6.41 28.11 -15.06
N SER A 451 -7.50 28.01 -15.82
CA SER A 451 -8.06 26.74 -16.31
C SER A 451 -7.28 26.22 -17.52
N GLY A 452 -7.63 25.03 -17.99
CA GLY A 452 -7.01 24.37 -19.12
C GLY A 452 -5.76 23.57 -18.76
N ALA A 453 -5.26 22.87 -19.78
CA ALA A 453 -4.04 22.08 -19.73
C ALA A 453 -3.36 22.07 -21.11
N PRO A 454 -2.02 22.04 -21.19
CA PRO A 454 -1.32 21.95 -22.46
C PRO A 454 -1.54 20.60 -23.13
N GLU A 455 -1.51 20.60 -24.47
CA GLU A 455 -1.46 19.40 -25.30
C GLU A 455 -0.16 19.40 -26.09
N LEU A 456 0.70 18.40 -25.88
CA LEU A 456 2.02 18.34 -26.50
C LEU A 456 2.02 17.41 -27.72
N LEU A 457 2.77 17.82 -28.75
CA LEU A 457 3.05 17.04 -29.95
C LEU A 457 4.55 17.11 -30.28
N LEU A 458 5.17 15.95 -30.54
CA LEU A 458 6.49 15.88 -31.17
C LEU A 458 6.29 15.89 -32.69
N ALA A 459 6.35 17.08 -33.29
CA ALA A 459 6.04 17.29 -34.70
C ALA A 459 7.16 16.74 -35.60
N GLU A 460 8.42 16.96 -35.21
CA GLU A 460 9.60 16.44 -35.92
C GLU A 460 10.64 15.92 -34.93
N ALA A 461 11.36 14.87 -35.34
CA ALA A 461 12.56 14.40 -34.67
C ALA A 461 13.48 13.76 -35.69
N ARG A 462 14.69 14.33 -35.86
CA ARG A 462 15.68 13.87 -36.83
C ARG A 462 17.08 13.89 -36.25
N VAL A 463 17.91 12.96 -36.69
CA VAL A 463 19.34 12.90 -36.35
C VAL A 463 20.14 13.21 -37.60
N GLN A 464 21.13 14.09 -37.46
CA GLN A 464 22.10 14.40 -38.50
C GLN A 464 23.50 14.13 -37.96
N GLN A 465 24.31 13.38 -38.71
CA GLN A 465 25.70 13.16 -38.37
C GLN A 465 26.54 14.39 -38.76
N ASN A 466 27.26 14.94 -37.79
CA ASN A 466 28.10 16.14 -37.91
C ASN A 466 29.53 15.82 -37.46
N LYS A 467 30.42 15.52 -38.43
CA LYS A 467 31.81 15.07 -38.19
C LYS A 467 31.85 13.88 -37.21
N ASP A 468 32.27 14.12 -35.97
CA ASP A 468 32.43 13.12 -34.91
C ASP A 468 31.23 13.05 -33.93
N THR A 469 30.14 13.79 -34.19
CA THR A 469 28.97 13.88 -33.31
C THR A 469 27.66 13.68 -34.05
N PHE A 470 26.60 13.37 -33.31
CA PHE A 470 25.23 13.25 -33.82
C PHE A 470 24.38 14.42 -33.29
N GLY A 471 23.93 15.29 -34.19
CA GLY A 471 22.99 16.36 -33.90
C GLY A 471 21.56 15.84 -33.91
N LEU A 472 20.88 15.91 -32.77
CA LEU A 472 19.46 15.62 -32.62
C LEU A 472 18.67 16.91 -32.70
N GLN A 473 17.79 17.02 -33.70
CA GLN A 473 16.86 18.13 -33.87
C GLN A 473 15.43 17.66 -33.61
N LEU A 474 14.73 18.35 -32.72
CA LEU A 474 13.35 18.07 -32.32
C LEU A 474 12.50 19.31 -32.48
N GLN A 475 11.24 19.14 -32.88
CA GLN A 475 10.24 20.20 -32.87
C GLN A 475 9.07 19.78 -31.97
N LEU A 476 8.90 20.50 -30.85
CA LEU A 476 7.77 20.34 -29.94
C LEU A 476 6.71 21.39 -30.25
N ARG A 477 5.43 21.01 -30.16
CA ARG A 477 4.30 21.93 -30.33
C ARG A 477 3.29 21.81 -29.18
N GLN A 478 2.72 22.95 -28.80
CA GLN A 478 1.55 23.08 -27.92
C GLN A 478 0.30 23.32 -28.77
N VAL A 479 -0.56 22.31 -28.88
CA VAL A 479 -1.68 22.27 -29.85
C VAL A 479 -3.05 22.64 -29.27
N GLN A 480 -3.14 22.89 -27.96
CA GLN A 480 -4.38 23.34 -27.32
C GLN A 480 -4.82 24.73 -27.82
N LYS A 481 -6.10 25.10 -27.67
CA LYS A 481 -6.61 26.40 -28.17
C LYS A 481 -6.12 27.59 -27.36
N GLU A 482 -6.01 27.43 -26.05
CA GLU A 482 -5.63 28.47 -25.08
C GLU A 482 -4.15 28.83 -25.21
N GLU A 483 -3.74 30.01 -24.75
CA GLU A 483 -2.35 30.50 -24.82
C GLU A 483 -1.30 29.47 -24.36
N PRO A 484 -0.09 29.45 -24.94
CA PRO A 484 0.98 28.55 -24.52
C PRO A 484 1.22 28.56 -23.00
N PHE A 485 1.38 27.38 -22.42
CA PHE A 485 1.85 27.23 -21.05
C PHE A 485 3.37 27.29 -21.02
N GLN A 486 3.93 27.82 -19.94
CA GLN A 486 5.35 27.74 -19.64
C GLN A 486 5.64 26.37 -19.01
N LEU A 487 6.45 25.56 -19.71
CA LEU A 487 6.73 24.16 -19.37
C LEU A 487 8.24 23.90 -19.40
N ASN A 488 8.72 23.12 -18.44
CA ASN A 488 10.03 22.47 -18.50
C ASN A 488 9.78 20.99 -18.81
N VAL A 489 9.94 20.59 -20.06
CA VAL A 489 9.54 19.28 -20.56
C VAL A 489 10.73 18.30 -20.53
N PRO A 490 10.66 17.18 -19.79
CA PRO A 490 11.71 16.16 -19.83
C PRO A 490 11.64 15.37 -21.13
N ILE A 491 12.76 15.21 -21.82
CA ILE A 491 12.91 14.43 -23.05
C ILE A 491 13.97 13.35 -22.80
N ALA A 492 13.55 12.09 -22.89
CA ALA A 492 14.45 10.95 -22.86
C ALA A 492 15.00 10.67 -24.26
N VAL A 493 16.32 10.63 -24.36
CA VAL A 493 17.08 10.26 -25.56
C VAL A 493 17.72 8.91 -25.29
N TYR A 494 17.30 7.91 -26.05
CA TYR A 494 17.76 6.53 -25.91
C TYR A 494 18.89 6.25 -26.90
N PHE A 495 19.91 5.56 -26.42
CA PHE A 495 21.03 5.01 -27.17
C PHE A 495 20.97 3.48 -27.09
N GLU A 496 21.86 2.79 -27.79
CA GLU A 496 21.90 1.32 -27.79
C GLU A 496 22.16 0.72 -26.40
N ASP A 497 22.86 1.42 -25.51
CA ASP A 497 23.29 0.90 -24.20
C ASP A 497 22.77 1.71 -23.01
N THR A 498 22.27 2.92 -23.25
CA THR A 498 22.01 3.93 -22.22
C THR A 498 20.84 4.83 -22.57
N VAL A 499 20.32 5.59 -21.60
CA VAL A 499 19.29 6.60 -21.81
C VAL A 499 19.67 7.86 -21.03
N GLU A 500 19.59 9.02 -21.67
CA GLU A 500 19.80 10.33 -21.06
C GLU A 500 18.49 11.11 -21.03
N VAL A 501 18.23 11.88 -19.97
CA VAL A 501 17.08 12.79 -19.90
C VAL A 501 17.59 14.22 -19.95
N LYS A 502 17.06 15.01 -20.89
CA LYS A 502 17.34 16.44 -21.07
C LYS A 502 16.06 17.25 -20.84
N MET A 503 16.18 18.45 -20.30
CA MET A 503 15.03 19.34 -20.09
C MET A 503 14.93 20.36 -21.23
N ALA A 504 13.74 20.53 -21.80
CA ALA A 504 13.44 21.56 -22.79
C ALA A 504 12.49 22.59 -22.19
N ALA A 505 12.93 23.84 -22.06
CA ALA A 505 12.08 24.96 -21.65
C ALA A 505 11.24 25.42 -22.85
N MET A 506 9.91 25.35 -22.71
CA MET A 506 8.93 25.67 -23.74
C MET A 506 7.94 26.69 -23.19
N ASN A 507 7.95 27.89 -23.75
CA ASN A 507 7.07 29.01 -23.37
C ASN A 507 6.30 29.59 -24.57
N GLU A 508 6.35 28.90 -25.70
CA GLU A 508 5.80 29.30 -27.00
C GLU A 508 5.01 28.14 -27.63
N ARG A 509 4.29 28.42 -28.72
CA ARG A 509 3.49 27.42 -29.46
C ARG A 509 4.34 26.31 -30.06
N GLN A 510 5.51 26.66 -30.57
CA GLN A 510 6.46 25.75 -31.19
C GLN A 510 7.83 25.97 -30.58
N LYS A 511 8.49 24.90 -30.17
CA LYS A 511 9.86 24.93 -29.65
C LYS A 511 10.74 23.99 -30.45
N ASP A 512 11.72 24.56 -31.14
CA ASP A 512 12.80 23.81 -31.77
C ASP A 512 13.92 23.59 -30.76
N VAL A 513 14.39 22.35 -30.68
CA VAL A 513 15.43 21.89 -29.74
C VAL A 513 16.53 21.20 -30.54
N GLU A 514 17.77 21.61 -30.28
CA GLU A 514 18.95 21.00 -30.89
C GLU A 514 19.98 20.62 -29.82
N TRP A 515 20.40 19.35 -29.84
CA TRP A 515 21.41 18.80 -28.94
C TRP A 515 22.41 17.95 -29.70
N SER A 516 23.68 17.98 -29.30
CA SER A 516 24.73 17.15 -29.88
C SER A 516 25.15 16.04 -28.92
N PHE A 517 25.34 14.83 -29.46
CA PHE A 517 25.73 13.64 -28.71
C PHE A 517 26.93 12.95 -29.35
N GLN A 518 27.73 12.26 -28.52
CA GLN A 518 28.84 11.42 -28.99
C GLN A 518 28.37 10.07 -29.53
N LYS A 519 27.19 9.61 -29.08
CA LYS A 519 26.54 8.39 -29.54
C LYS A 519 25.33 8.73 -30.39
N GLU A 520 25.00 7.85 -31.33
CA GLU A 520 23.83 8.02 -32.19
C GLU A 520 22.52 7.80 -31.41
N PRO A 521 21.61 8.78 -31.35
CA PRO A 521 20.28 8.59 -30.77
C PRO A 521 19.44 7.59 -31.56
N VAL A 522 18.83 6.62 -30.88
CA VAL A 522 17.99 5.55 -31.46
C VAL A 522 16.51 5.88 -31.34
N LYS A 523 16.10 6.46 -30.21
CA LYS A 523 14.71 6.81 -29.92
C LYS A 523 14.65 8.05 -29.06
N VAL A 524 13.61 8.85 -29.26
CA VAL A 524 13.25 9.94 -28.34
C VAL A 524 11.86 9.73 -27.77
N ALA A 525 11.70 10.10 -26.51
CA ALA A 525 10.40 10.12 -25.83
C ALA A 525 10.26 11.39 -25.00
N VAL A 526 9.21 12.16 -25.26
CA VAL A 526 8.86 13.38 -24.56
C VAL A 526 7.94 13.04 -23.39
N ASP A 527 8.27 13.53 -22.20
CA ASP A 527 7.58 13.28 -20.93
C ASP A 527 7.24 11.80 -20.65
N PRO A 528 8.21 10.86 -20.78
CA PRO A 528 7.94 9.42 -20.72
C PRO A 528 7.55 8.90 -19.33
N GLN A 529 7.78 9.69 -18.28
CA GLN A 529 7.43 9.37 -16.88
C GLN A 529 6.27 10.23 -16.35
N PHE A 530 5.57 10.96 -17.23
CA PHE A 530 4.38 11.75 -16.91
C PHE A 530 4.62 12.75 -15.79
N GLN A 531 5.66 13.56 -15.91
CA GLN A 531 6.08 14.55 -14.91
C GLN A 531 5.44 15.93 -15.15
N VAL A 532 4.90 16.18 -16.34
CA VAL A 532 4.28 17.45 -16.71
C VAL A 532 2.76 17.34 -16.64
N PHE A 533 2.09 18.33 -16.04
CA PHE A 533 0.63 18.43 -16.14
C PHE A 533 0.23 18.78 -17.57
N ARG A 534 -0.48 17.87 -18.23
CA ARG A 534 -0.93 18.01 -19.62
C ARG A 534 -2.15 17.13 -19.89
N ARG A 535 -2.91 17.48 -20.93
CA ARG A 535 -3.86 16.54 -21.53
C ARG A 535 -3.08 15.47 -22.28
N LEU A 536 -3.41 14.21 -22.01
CA LEU A 536 -2.78 13.10 -22.69
C LEU A 536 -3.40 12.94 -24.06
N HIS A 537 -2.58 12.79 -25.10
CA HIS A 537 -3.12 12.41 -26.39
C HIS A 537 -3.75 11.00 -26.28
N TYR A 538 -4.85 10.75 -26.99
CA TYR A 538 -5.60 9.50 -26.84
C TYR A 538 -4.72 8.26 -27.03
N SER A 539 -3.70 8.31 -27.91
CA SER A 539 -2.75 7.22 -28.16
C SER A 539 -1.75 6.95 -27.03
N GLU A 540 -1.65 7.83 -26.04
CA GLU A 540 -0.81 7.68 -24.85
C GLU A 540 -1.55 7.01 -23.68
N ILE A 541 -2.85 6.82 -23.84
CA ILE A 541 -3.71 6.18 -22.85
C ILE A 541 -4.17 4.84 -23.43
N PRO A 542 -4.05 3.71 -22.73
CA PRO A 542 -4.64 2.47 -23.21
C PRO A 542 -6.16 2.58 -23.32
N PRO A 543 -6.82 1.94 -24.30
CA PRO A 543 -8.28 1.88 -24.31
C PRO A 543 -8.75 1.21 -23.01
N ALA A 544 -9.56 1.89 -22.22
CA ALA A 544 -9.94 1.46 -20.88
C ALA A 544 -11.44 1.61 -20.64
N LEU A 545 -11.97 0.84 -19.70
CA LEU A 545 -13.39 0.78 -19.39
C LEU A 545 -13.95 2.13 -18.87
N SER A 546 -13.10 2.95 -18.26
CA SER A 546 -13.45 4.31 -17.81
C SER A 546 -13.98 5.17 -18.95
N LYS A 547 -13.49 4.95 -20.19
CA LYS A 547 -13.92 5.73 -21.35
C LYS A 547 -15.39 5.53 -21.68
N ILE A 548 -15.89 4.30 -21.66
CA ILE A 548 -17.31 4.05 -21.95
C ILE A 548 -18.20 4.49 -20.78
N PHE A 549 -17.72 4.38 -19.54
CA PHE A 549 -18.45 4.89 -18.37
C PHE A 549 -18.39 6.41 -18.23
N GLY A 550 -17.42 7.10 -18.82
CA GLY A 550 -17.34 8.56 -18.85
C GLY A 550 -18.02 9.19 -20.06
N ALA A 551 -18.40 8.40 -21.07
CA ALA A 551 -19.00 8.92 -22.30
C ALA A 551 -20.40 9.51 -22.04
N GLY A 552 -20.66 10.70 -22.59
CA GLY A 552 -21.98 11.34 -22.53
C GLY A 552 -23.05 10.64 -23.38
N LYS A 553 -22.63 9.93 -24.44
CA LYS A 553 -23.48 9.08 -25.30
C LYS A 553 -22.94 7.67 -25.37
N VAL A 554 -23.82 6.68 -25.19
CA VAL A 554 -23.47 5.25 -25.21
C VAL A 554 -24.49 4.46 -26.04
N LEU A 555 -24.02 3.51 -26.85
CA LEU A 555 -24.86 2.51 -27.53
C LEU A 555 -24.52 1.11 -27.01
N ILE A 556 -25.54 0.32 -26.66
CA ILE A 556 -25.42 -1.10 -26.37
C ILE A 556 -26.01 -1.88 -27.54
N VAL A 557 -25.18 -2.66 -28.20
CA VAL A 557 -25.58 -3.54 -29.31
C VAL A 557 -25.73 -4.96 -28.78
N LEU A 558 -26.95 -5.47 -28.80
CA LEU A 558 -27.31 -6.83 -28.41
C LEU A 558 -27.31 -7.76 -29.64
N PRO A 559 -26.99 -9.05 -29.47
CA PRO A 559 -27.30 -10.07 -30.48
C PRO A 559 -28.79 -10.06 -30.84
N ASP A 560 -29.12 -10.46 -32.07
CA ASP A 560 -30.51 -10.57 -32.51
C ASP A 560 -31.23 -11.75 -31.84
N GLY A 561 -32.56 -11.67 -31.73
CA GLY A 561 -33.41 -12.78 -31.28
C GLY A 561 -33.31 -13.14 -29.79
N LEU A 562 -32.71 -12.29 -28.94
CA LEU A 562 -32.63 -12.55 -27.50
C LEU A 562 -33.99 -12.36 -26.81
N SER A 563 -34.34 -13.29 -25.93
CA SER A 563 -35.52 -13.15 -25.06
C SER A 563 -35.32 -12.10 -23.97
N ALA A 564 -36.41 -11.56 -23.42
CA ALA A 564 -36.36 -10.60 -22.30
C ALA A 564 -35.63 -11.13 -21.06
N ASP A 565 -35.65 -12.46 -20.86
CA ASP A 565 -34.98 -13.12 -19.76
C ASP A 565 -33.48 -13.34 -19.95
N ASN A 566 -32.96 -13.05 -21.14
CA ASN A 566 -31.56 -13.27 -21.47
C ASN A 566 -30.62 -12.43 -20.58
N PRO A 567 -29.50 -12.99 -20.08
CA PRO A 567 -28.52 -12.26 -19.28
C PRO A 567 -28.05 -10.92 -19.86
N TYR A 568 -27.87 -10.84 -21.19
CA TYR A 568 -27.43 -9.62 -21.87
C TYR A 568 -28.51 -8.53 -21.85
N VAL A 569 -29.77 -8.89 -22.07
CA VAL A 569 -30.92 -7.97 -22.02
C VAL A 569 -31.11 -7.43 -20.60
N LYS A 570 -31.04 -8.32 -19.59
CA LYS A 570 -31.10 -7.93 -18.17
C LYS A 570 -30.00 -6.94 -17.80
N LEU A 571 -28.76 -7.19 -18.23
CA LEU A 571 -27.64 -6.28 -17.96
C LEU A 571 -27.82 -4.93 -18.67
N ALA A 572 -28.25 -4.92 -19.93
CA ALA A 572 -28.49 -3.70 -20.68
C ALA A 572 -29.57 -2.82 -20.02
N ASN A 573 -30.66 -3.43 -19.55
CA ASN A 573 -31.74 -2.73 -18.85
C ASN A 573 -31.30 -2.12 -17.51
N ILE A 574 -30.43 -2.81 -16.75
CA ILE A 574 -29.85 -2.26 -15.51
C ILE A 574 -29.07 -0.97 -15.80
N TRP A 575 -28.35 -0.90 -16.93
CA TRP A 575 -27.50 0.25 -17.26
C TRP A 575 -28.22 1.35 -18.05
N SER A 576 -29.25 1.04 -18.84
CA SER A 576 -30.04 2.05 -19.55
C SER A 576 -31.02 2.79 -18.64
N GLY A 577 -31.31 2.29 -17.44
CA GLY A 577 -32.19 2.93 -16.46
C GLY A 577 -31.61 4.16 -15.74
N SER A 578 -30.33 4.50 -15.94
CA SER A 578 -29.70 5.67 -15.30
C SER A 578 -30.05 6.97 -16.02
N LYS A 579 -30.67 7.93 -15.30
CA LYS A 579 -31.08 9.24 -15.85
C LYS A 579 -29.93 10.19 -16.22
N SER A 580 -28.67 9.83 -15.91
CA SER A 580 -27.49 10.70 -16.07
C SER A 580 -26.86 10.67 -17.48
N LYS A 581 -27.27 9.74 -18.37
CA LYS A 581 -26.63 9.52 -19.68
C LYS A 581 -27.62 9.19 -20.80
N ASP A 582 -27.26 9.54 -22.03
CA ASP A 582 -27.95 9.07 -23.24
C ASP A 582 -27.46 7.66 -23.59
N VAL A 583 -28.15 6.64 -23.06
CA VAL A 583 -27.85 5.22 -23.32
C VAL A 583 -28.92 4.63 -24.23
N GLN A 584 -28.52 4.23 -25.42
CA GLN A 584 -29.40 3.56 -26.39
C GLN A 584 -29.10 2.07 -26.43
N VAL A 585 -30.14 1.24 -26.49
CA VAL A 585 -30.02 -0.22 -26.63
C VAL A 585 -30.64 -0.62 -27.97
N LYS A 586 -29.90 -1.33 -28.81
CA LYS A 586 -30.35 -1.79 -30.13
C LYS A 586 -29.96 -3.24 -30.38
N ALA A 587 -30.76 -3.98 -31.14
CA ALA A 587 -30.36 -5.25 -31.70
C ALA A 587 -29.31 -5.04 -32.81
N ALA A 588 -28.50 -6.06 -33.09
CA ALA A 588 -27.43 -5.97 -34.07
C ALA A 588 -27.96 -5.69 -35.48
N SER A 589 -29.11 -6.24 -35.84
CA SER A 589 -29.80 -5.99 -37.11
C SER A 589 -30.29 -4.54 -37.29
N GLU A 590 -30.43 -3.77 -36.22
CA GLU A 590 -30.82 -2.35 -36.26
C GLU A 590 -29.63 -1.40 -36.43
N VAL A 591 -28.41 -1.93 -36.47
CA VAL A 591 -27.17 -1.18 -36.56
C VAL A 591 -26.46 -1.60 -37.85
N ASN A 592 -26.51 -0.76 -38.88
CA ASN A 592 -25.81 -1.00 -40.14
C ASN A 592 -24.29 -0.85 -39.98
N GLU A 593 -23.88 0.21 -39.28
CA GLU A 593 -22.50 0.49 -38.95
C GLU A 593 -22.38 1.11 -37.55
N LEU A 594 -21.20 0.95 -36.93
CA LEU A 594 -20.97 1.52 -35.61
C LEU A 594 -20.88 3.06 -35.70
N PRO A 595 -21.73 3.80 -34.97
CA PRO A 595 -21.71 5.26 -34.98
C PRO A 595 -20.44 5.81 -34.34
N ASP A 596 -19.86 6.84 -34.96
CA ASP A 596 -18.61 7.45 -34.52
C ASP A 596 -18.80 8.58 -33.49
N ASP A 597 -20.04 9.00 -33.20
CA ASP A 597 -20.37 10.05 -32.23
C ASP A 597 -20.49 9.55 -30.77
N ARG A 598 -20.27 8.25 -30.52
CA ARG A 598 -20.52 7.63 -29.19
C ARG A 598 -19.61 6.44 -28.90
N SER A 599 -19.54 6.06 -27.63
CA SER A 599 -18.91 4.78 -27.23
C SER A 599 -19.91 3.63 -27.34
N VAL A 600 -19.42 2.42 -27.64
CA VAL A 600 -20.27 1.27 -27.98
C VAL A 600 -19.93 0.03 -27.17
N TRP A 601 -20.94 -0.59 -26.58
CA TRP A 601 -20.90 -1.94 -26.03
C TRP A 601 -21.37 -2.96 -27.08
N VAL A 602 -20.62 -4.03 -27.24
CA VAL A 602 -20.93 -5.16 -28.13
C VAL A 602 -21.11 -6.39 -27.24
N PHE A 603 -22.36 -6.81 -27.03
CA PHE A 603 -22.68 -7.93 -26.14
C PHE A 603 -22.72 -9.25 -26.91
N GLY A 604 -22.26 -10.33 -26.29
CA GLY A 604 -22.43 -11.69 -26.81
C GLY A 604 -21.35 -12.17 -27.78
N ASP A 605 -21.34 -13.48 -28.01
CA ASP A 605 -20.43 -14.14 -28.93
C ASP A 605 -20.86 -14.01 -30.40
N ASP A 606 -22.17 -14.01 -30.64
CA ASP A 606 -22.79 -14.04 -31.96
C ASP A 606 -23.02 -12.64 -32.55
N ASN A 607 -22.51 -11.60 -31.90
CA ASN A 607 -22.67 -10.23 -32.37
C ASN A 607 -21.71 -9.94 -33.54
N PRO A 608 -22.21 -9.49 -34.72
CA PRO A 608 -21.40 -9.27 -35.91
C PRO A 608 -20.29 -8.23 -35.71
N PHE A 609 -20.47 -7.27 -34.80
CA PHE A 609 -19.47 -6.24 -34.50
C PHE A 609 -18.30 -6.74 -33.65
N LYS A 610 -18.34 -7.99 -33.17
CA LYS A 610 -17.19 -8.66 -32.53
C LYS A 610 -15.98 -8.74 -33.47
N LYS A 611 -16.18 -8.71 -34.79
CA LYS A 611 -15.08 -8.68 -35.78
C LYS A 611 -14.19 -7.44 -35.63
N GLU A 612 -14.77 -6.28 -35.30
CA GLU A 612 -14.03 -5.02 -35.10
C GLU A 612 -13.11 -5.11 -33.88
N ILE A 613 -13.59 -5.78 -32.82
CA ILE A 613 -12.80 -6.08 -31.62
C ILE A 613 -11.61 -6.98 -31.99
N LYS A 614 -11.87 -8.09 -32.72
CA LYS A 614 -10.81 -9.02 -33.15
C LYS A 614 -9.75 -8.32 -34.01
N THR A 615 -10.17 -7.43 -34.91
CA THR A 615 -9.24 -6.65 -35.75
C THR A 615 -8.38 -5.73 -34.90
N ALA A 616 -8.97 -5.00 -33.95
CA ALA A 616 -8.23 -4.12 -33.06
C ALA A 616 -7.23 -4.86 -32.15
N LEU A 617 -7.57 -6.08 -31.72
CA LEU A 617 -6.72 -6.92 -30.88
C LEU A 617 -5.42 -7.38 -31.55
N LYS A 618 -5.34 -7.40 -32.89
CA LYS A 618 -4.11 -7.76 -33.63
C LYS A 618 -2.91 -6.87 -33.30
N ASN A 619 -3.15 -5.67 -32.78
CA ASN A 619 -2.11 -4.75 -32.35
C ASN A 619 -1.53 -5.08 -30.97
N TYR A 620 -2.11 -6.05 -30.28
CA TYR A 620 -1.73 -6.49 -28.94
C TYR A 620 -1.42 -7.99 -28.96
N ASP A 621 -0.73 -8.48 -27.93
CA ASP A 621 -0.57 -9.92 -27.72
C ASP A 621 -1.86 -10.52 -27.16
N ALA A 622 -2.95 -10.46 -27.94
CA ALA A 622 -4.26 -10.91 -27.51
C ALA A 622 -5.09 -11.45 -28.69
N GLN A 623 -5.87 -12.49 -28.43
CA GLN A 623 -6.68 -13.12 -29.44
C GLN A 623 -7.93 -13.77 -28.84
N ILE A 624 -9.08 -13.58 -29.49
CA ILE A 624 -10.32 -14.30 -29.18
C ILE A 624 -10.40 -15.51 -30.11
N LYS A 625 -10.20 -16.72 -29.56
CA LYS A 625 -10.31 -18.01 -30.28
C LYS A 625 -11.72 -18.59 -30.08
N ALA A 626 -11.98 -19.77 -30.63
CA ALA A 626 -13.30 -20.41 -30.60
C ALA A 626 -13.69 -20.91 -29.20
N ASP A 627 -12.73 -21.45 -28.44
CA ASP A 627 -12.95 -22.08 -27.13
C ASP A 627 -12.27 -21.33 -25.97
N ARG A 628 -11.43 -20.34 -26.27
CA ARG A 628 -10.61 -19.60 -25.30
C ARG A 628 -10.31 -18.17 -25.72
N VAL A 629 -9.87 -17.36 -24.76
CA VAL A 629 -9.37 -16.00 -24.97
C VAL A 629 -7.95 -15.92 -24.44
N GLN A 630 -7.03 -15.53 -25.32
CA GLN A 630 -5.65 -15.23 -24.98
C GLN A 630 -5.51 -13.71 -24.72
N LEU A 631 -4.98 -13.35 -23.56
CA LEU A 631 -4.76 -11.97 -23.11
C LEU A 631 -3.34 -11.88 -22.53
N GLU A 632 -2.37 -11.48 -23.33
CA GLU A 632 -0.95 -11.43 -22.98
C GLU A 632 -0.49 -12.76 -22.35
N LYS A 633 -0.19 -12.77 -21.05
CA LYS A 633 0.23 -13.96 -20.30
C LYS A 633 -0.90 -14.92 -19.90
N PHE A 634 -2.16 -14.57 -20.15
CA PHE A 634 -3.32 -15.37 -19.77
C PHE A 634 -3.88 -16.12 -20.99
N ASP A 635 -4.15 -17.41 -20.84
CA ASP A 635 -4.91 -18.20 -21.82
C ASP A 635 -6.06 -18.89 -21.08
N LEU A 636 -7.29 -18.38 -21.26
CA LEU A 636 -8.45 -18.74 -20.43
C LEU A 636 -9.59 -19.34 -21.26
N PRO A 637 -10.22 -20.45 -20.82
CA PRO A 637 -11.33 -21.05 -21.53
C PRO A 637 -12.58 -20.16 -21.47
N LEU A 638 -13.46 -20.25 -22.47
CA LEU A 638 -14.75 -19.56 -22.48
C LEU A 638 -15.76 -20.14 -21.49
N ALA A 639 -15.65 -21.42 -21.16
CA ALA A 639 -16.54 -22.09 -20.22
C ALA A 639 -16.49 -21.42 -18.84
N ASN A 640 -17.66 -21.06 -18.29
CA ASN A 640 -17.85 -20.43 -16.98
C ASN A 640 -17.14 -19.07 -16.77
N ASN A 641 -16.46 -18.53 -17.79
CA ASN A 641 -15.70 -17.28 -17.69
C ASN A 641 -16.34 -16.15 -18.49
N SER A 642 -16.61 -15.03 -17.83
CA SER A 642 -17.08 -13.80 -18.45
C SER A 642 -15.89 -12.91 -18.83
N PHE A 643 -15.93 -12.28 -20.01
CA PHE A 643 -14.85 -11.45 -20.53
C PHE A 643 -15.35 -10.05 -20.83
N VAL A 644 -14.53 -9.05 -20.51
CA VAL A 644 -14.74 -7.66 -20.91
C VAL A 644 -13.47 -7.18 -21.58
N ILE A 645 -13.54 -6.78 -22.85
CA ILE A 645 -12.40 -6.35 -23.64
C ILE A 645 -12.71 -4.99 -24.26
N THR A 646 -11.94 -3.98 -23.88
CA THR A 646 -12.02 -2.62 -24.40
C THR A 646 -10.94 -2.39 -25.45
N VAL A 647 -11.36 -1.92 -26.61
CA VAL A 647 -10.48 -1.41 -27.68
C VAL A 647 -10.94 -0.01 -28.10
N ARG A 648 -10.21 0.63 -29.01
CA ARG A 648 -10.65 1.92 -29.56
C ARG A 648 -11.76 1.70 -30.58
N HIS A 649 -12.69 2.63 -30.64
CA HIS A 649 -13.64 2.67 -31.73
C HIS A 649 -12.89 2.92 -33.06
N PRO A 650 -13.17 2.14 -34.13
CA PRO A 650 -12.39 2.17 -35.37
C PRO A 650 -12.45 3.53 -36.09
N LYS A 651 -13.61 4.19 -36.04
CA LYS A 651 -13.85 5.51 -36.68
C LYS A 651 -13.64 6.70 -35.73
N ASN A 652 -13.65 6.49 -34.42
CA ASN A 652 -13.44 7.55 -33.43
C ASN A 652 -12.46 7.10 -32.36
N ARG A 653 -11.20 7.53 -32.46
CA ARG A 653 -10.14 7.07 -31.55
C ARG A 653 -10.28 7.58 -30.11
N GLN A 654 -11.16 8.56 -29.88
CA GLN A 654 -11.52 9.08 -28.56
C GLN A 654 -12.63 8.24 -27.90
N ALA A 655 -13.49 7.58 -28.68
CA ALA A 655 -14.53 6.68 -28.20
C ALA A 655 -14.01 5.24 -27.95
N ALA A 656 -14.70 4.52 -27.07
CA ALA A 656 -14.41 3.14 -26.75
C ALA A 656 -15.36 2.17 -27.46
N LEU A 657 -14.82 1.02 -27.85
CA LEU A 657 -15.60 -0.13 -28.31
C LEU A 657 -15.31 -1.28 -27.34
N VAL A 658 -16.34 -1.80 -26.68
CA VAL A 658 -16.17 -2.77 -25.59
C VAL A 658 -16.96 -4.04 -25.87
N TRP A 659 -16.25 -5.16 -25.94
CA TRP A 659 -16.87 -6.48 -26.01
C TRP A 659 -17.17 -7.00 -24.62
N LEU A 660 -18.39 -7.49 -24.39
CA LEU A 660 -18.80 -8.13 -23.15
C LEU A 660 -19.40 -9.50 -23.44
N ARG A 661 -18.83 -10.52 -22.80
CA ARG A 661 -19.32 -11.90 -22.83
C ARG A 661 -19.65 -12.35 -21.41
N ILE A 662 -20.81 -12.97 -21.22
CA ILE A 662 -21.24 -13.58 -19.96
C ILE A 662 -21.07 -15.11 -20.08
N GLY A 663 -20.11 -15.66 -19.35
CA GLY A 663 -19.86 -17.11 -19.34
C GLY A 663 -20.70 -17.88 -18.33
N ASN A 664 -21.27 -17.18 -17.34
CA ASN A 664 -22.18 -17.73 -16.34
C ASN A 664 -23.40 -16.80 -16.20
N PRO A 665 -24.62 -17.25 -16.55
CA PRO A 665 -25.84 -16.43 -16.47
C PRO A 665 -26.14 -15.85 -15.08
N GLN A 666 -25.71 -16.52 -14.00
CA GLN A 666 -25.93 -16.04 -12.63
C GLN A 666 -25.03 -14.84 -12.28
N ALA A 667 -23.98 -14.57 -13.07
CA ALA A 667 -23.03 -13.49 -12.81
C ALA A 667 -23.54 -12.08 -13.14
N VAL A 668 -24.71 -11.92 -13.78
CA VAL A 668 -25.22 -10.63 -14.26
C VAL A 668 -25.25 -9.56 -13.16
N LYS A 669 -25.87 -9.85 -12.02
CA LYS A 669 -25.98 -8.90 -10.90
C LYS A 669 -24.60 -8.51 -10.35
N GLY A 670 -23.71 -9.49 -10.21
CA GLY A 670 -22.34 -9.27 -9.74
C GLY A 670 -21.50 -8.45 -10.72
N LEU A 671 -21.63 -8.69 -12.02
CA LEU A 671 -20.93 -7.94 -13.07
C LEU A 671 -21.41 -6.49 -13.16
N ALA A 672 -22.74 -6.26 -13.12
CA ALA A 672 -23.32 -4.92 -13.13
C ALA A 672 -22.77 -4.06 -11.98
N ARG A 673 -22.67 -4.65 -10.78
CA ARG A 673 -22.11 -4.01 -9.59
C ARG A 673 -20.60 -3.80 -9.69
N LYS A 674 -19.84 -4.80 -10.18
CA LYS A 674 -18.37 -4.78 -10.13
C LYS A 674 -17.74 -3.94 -11.24
N LEU A 675 -18.23 -4.00 -12.48
CA LEU A 675 -17.56 -3.41 -13.64
C LEU A 675 -17.26 -1.90 -13.53
N PRO A 676 -18.14 -1.04 -12.97
CA PRO A 676 -17.83 0.37 -12.76
C PRO A 676 -16.56 0.61 -11.93
N HIS A 677 -16.21 -0.31 -11.02
CA HIS A 677 -15.01 -0.22 -10.18
C HIS A 677 -13.71 -0.64 -10.91
N TYR A 678 -13.80 -1.18 -12.12
CA TYR A 678 -12.66 -1.63 -12.94
C TYR A 678 -12.32 -0.66 -14.08
N GLY A 679 -12.74 0.61 -13.99
CA GLY A 679 -12.59 1.62 -15.05
C GLY A 679 -11.19 1.70 -15.68
N LYS A 680 -10.12 1.56 -14.90
CA LYS A 680 -8.75 1.69 -15.44
C LYS A 680 -8.29 0.55 -16.35
N TYR A 681 -8.99 -0.58 -16.42
CA TYR A 681 -8.49 -1.76 -17.13
C TYR A 681 -9.00 -1.80 -18.58
N SER A 682 -8.16 -2.35 -19.46
CA SER A 682 -8.49 -2.59 -20.86
C SER A 682 -9.14 -3.95 -21.09
N TYR A 683 -8.79 -4.94 -20.28
CA TYR A 683 -9.39 -6.26 -20.34
C TYR A 683 -9.60 -6.82 -18.94
N LEU A 684 -10.66 -7.63 -18.79
CA LEU A 684 -11.04 -8.31 -17.56
C LEU A 684 -11.56 -9.71 -17.91
N ALA A 685 -11.27 -10.69 -17.05
CA ALA A 685 -11.93 -11.97 -17.03
C ALA A 685 -12.44 -12.28 -15.62
N PHE A 686 -13.66 -12.79 -15.52
CA PHE A 686 -14.30 -13.19 -14.27
C PHE A 686 -14.77 -14.63 -14.34
N SER A 687 -14.70 -15.38 -13.24
CA SER A 687 -15.19 -16.75 -13.16
C SER A 687 -16.28 -16.91 -12.10
N GLY A 688 -17.22 -17.82 -12.34
CA GLY A 688 -18.27 -18.23 -11.40
C GLY A 688 -19.49 -17.31 -11.33
N ALA A 689 -20.48 -17.74 -10.54
CA ALA A 689 -21.77 -17.06 -10.35
C ALA A 689 -21.64 -15.75 -9.56
N GLU A 690 -20.77 -15.69 -8.56
CA GLU A 690 -20.30 -14.43 -7.97
C GLU A 690 -18.96 -14.07 -8.65
N PRO A 691 -18.97 -13.18 -9.66
CA PRO A 691 -17.87 -13.04 -10.60
C PRO A 691 -16.58 -12.65 -9.88
N THR A 692 -15.64 -13.59 -9.80
CA THR A 692 -14.31 -13.41 -9.20
C THR A 692 -13.32 -13.07 -10.30
N ASN A 693 -12.58 -11.97 -10.16
CA ASN A 693 -11.64 -11.54 -11.21
C ASN A 693 -10.45 -12.50 -11.28
N ILE A 694 -10.27 -13.16 -12.43
CA ILE A 694 -9.19 -14.13 -12.70
C ILE A 694 -8.13 -13.58 -13.67
N ALA A 695 -8.45 -12.54 -14.43
CA ALA A 695 -7.47 -11.78 -15.21
C ALA A 695 -7.88 -10.31 -15.30
N LYS A 696 -6.88 -9.42 -15.32
CA LYS A 696 -7.04 -7.99 -15.56
C LYS A 696 -5.74 -7.40 -16.09
N GLY A 697 -5.85 -6.40 -16.95
CA GLY A 697 -4.67 -5.67 -17.43
C GLY A 697 -5.03 -4.46 -18.28
N GLN A 698 -4.00 -3.75 -18.71
CA GLN A 698 -4.08 -2.60 -19.61
C GLN A 698 -3.22 -2.89 -20.83
N TRP A 699 -3.72 -2.55 -22.01
CA TRP A 699 -2.92 -2.71 -23.22
C TRP A 699 -1.66 -1.85 -23.20
N PRO A 700 -0.55 -2.29 -23.85
CA PRO A 700 0.63 -1.46 -24.00
C PRO A 700 0.34 -0.23 -24.89
N ILE A 701 1.04 0.87 -24.60
CA ILE A 701 1.01 2.08 -25.43
C ILE A 701 1.87 1.81 -26.67
N ILE A 702 1.24 1.72 -27.84
CA ILE A 702 1.91 1.33 -29.09
C ILE A 702 2.24 2.50 -30.02
N ASN A 703 1.56 3.66 -29.90
CA ASN A 703 1.65 4.76 -30.88
C ASN A 703 1.60 6.16 -30.24
N SER A 704 2.40 6.43 -29.21
CA SER A 704 2.45 7.77 -28.60
C SER A 704 2.98 8.81 -29.60
N PRO A 705 2.29 9.96 -29.82
CA PRO A 705 2.79 11.04 -30.67
C PRO A 705 3.94 11.83 -30.02
N LEU A 706 4.32 11.46 -28.80
CA LEU A 706 5.45 12.01 -28.06
C LEU A 706 6.66 11.08 -28.11
N GLN A 707 6.60 10.00 -28.90
CA GLN A 707 7.72 9.09 -29.09
C GLN A 707 8.03 8.93 -30.56
N LYS A 708 9.32 8.92 -30.89
CA LYS A 708 9.79 8.66 -32.25
C LYS A 708 11.01 7.74 -32.20
N THR A 709 10.94 6.63 -32.93
CA THR A 709 12.11 5.82 -33.27
C THR A 709 12.82 6.51 -34.44
N LEU A 710 14.13 6.70 -34.32
CA LEU A 710 14.93 7.53 -35.22
C LEU A 710 15.70 6.71 -36.26
N ASN A 711 15.94 5.42 -35.99
CA ASN A 711 16.60 4.48 -36.89
C ASN A 711 16.09 3.04 -36.65
N ASP A 712 16.51 2.09 -37.48
CA ASP A 712 16.04 0.69 -37.40
C ASP A 712 16.68 -0.14 -36.27
N LYS A 713 17.56 0.48 -35.47
CA LYS A 713 18.25 -0.20 -34.38
C LYS A 713 17.26 -0.54 -33.25
N LYS A 714 17.28 -1.80 -32.80
CA LYS A 714 16.44 -2.24 -31.68
C LYS A 714 17.08 -1.88 -30.35
N LEU A 715 16.34 -1.20 -29.49
CA LEU A 715 16.75 -0.98 -28.10
C LEU A 715 16.77 -2.30 -27.35
N PRO A 716 17.89 -2.67 -26.69
CA PRO A 716 17.92 -3.86 -25.87
C PRO A 716 17.06 -3.68 -24.61
N GLN A 717 16.49 -4.78 -24.10
CA GLN A 717 15.45 -4.76 -23.06
C GLN A 717 15.90 -4.16 -21.70
N ASN A 718 17.21 -4.07 -21.49
CA ASN A 718 17.85 -3.55 -20.28
C ASN A 718 17.98 -2.01 -20.26
N VAL A 719 17.86 -1.32 -21.40
CA VAL A 719 17.91 0.15 -21.44
C VAL A 719 16.57 0.71 -20.99
N ARG A 720 16.50 1.16 -19.73
CA ARG A 720 15.26 1.68 -19.12
C ARG A 720 15.55 2.97 -18.35
N LEU A 721 14.55 3.84 -18.32
CA LEU A 721 14.62 5.05 -17.49
C LEU A 721 14.70 4.67 -16.01
N LYS A 722 15.63 5.31 -15.30
CA LYS A 722 15.74 5.17 -13.85
C LYS A 722 14.47 5.71 -13.20
N LYS A 723 13.88 4.95 -12.29
CA LYS A 723 12.76 5.44 -11.46
C LYS A 723 13.28 6.48 -10.46
N ARG A 724 12.53 7.56 -10.26
CA ARG A 724 12.84 8.56 -9.24
C ARG A 724 12.74 7.90 -7.86
N PRO A 725 13.72 8.10 -6.96
CA PRO A 725 13.59 7.69 -5.56
C PRO A 725 12.38 8.36 -4.90
N ALA A 726 11.72 7.64 -4.00
CA ALA A 726 10.60 8.18 -3.23
C ALA A 726 11.06 9.35 -2.34
N LEU A 727 10.24 10.40 -2.23
CA LEU A 727 10.56 11.59 -1.44
C LEU A 727 10.82 11.28 0.05
N ALA A 728 10.09 10.31 0.57
CA ALA A 728 10.29 9.71 1.89
C ALA A 728 9.91 8.23 1.82
N GLN A 729 10.43 7.44 2.76
CA GLN A 729 10.13 6.02 2.90
C GLN A 729 9.64 5.74 4.32
N LEU A 730 8.76 4.75 4.45
CA LEU A 730 8.46 4.16 5.75
C LEU A 730 9.75 3.65 6.37
N THR A 731 9.92 3.85 7.68
CA THR A 731 11.05 3.24 8.38
C THR A 731 10.81 1.72 8.35
N PRO A 732 11.72 0.92 7.76
CA PRO A 732 11.53 -0.52 7.70
C PRO A 732 11.35 -1.08 9.11
N LEU A 733 10.34 -1.93 9.31
CA LEU A 733 10.13 -2.60 10.59
C LEU A 733 11.34 -3.47 10.98
N PHE A 734 11.99 -4.04 9.97
CA PHE A 734 13.17 -4.89 10.10
C PHE A 734 14.43 -4.15 9.67
N SER A 735 15.50 -4.29 10.45
CA SER A 735 16.80 -3.71 10.11
C SER A 735 17.60 -4.69 9.26
N ALA A 736 17.76 -4.33 7.98
CA ALA A 736 18.69 -5.00 7.07
C ALA A 736 20.12 -5.02 7.64
N GLU A 737 20.55 -3.95 8.30
CA GLU A 737 21.88 -3.83 8.88
C GLU A 737 22.10 -4.84 10.03
N ARG A 738 21.13 -4.99 10.95
CA ARG A 738 21.23 -5.97 12.04
C ARG A 738 21.26 -7.40 11.50
N MET A 739 20.39 -7.73 10.56
CA MET A 739 20.40 -9.05 9.93
C MET A 739 21.74 -9.33 9.23
N LEU A 740 22.31 -8.34 8.53
CA LEU A 740 23.65 -8.48 7.94
C LEU A 740 24.74 -8.65 9.01
N GLN A 741 24.64 -8.00 10.17
CA GLN A 741 25.57 -8.21 11.28
C GLN A 741 25.48 -9.64 11.83
N ASP A 742 24.25 -10.16 12.02
CA ASP A 742 24.03 -11.55 12.43
C ASP A 742 24.63 -12.53 11.42
N ILE A 743 24.39 -12.32 10.11
CA ILE A 743 24.95 -13.17 9.05
C ILE A 743 26.47 -13.10 9.03
N ARG A 744 27.07 -11.91 9.18
CA ARG A 744 28.54 -11.75 9.23
C ARG A 744 29.16 -12.55 10.35
N TYR A 745 28.56 -12.54 11.53
CA TYR A 745 29.05 -13.31 12.65
C TYR A 745 28.87 -14.81 12.41
N LEU A 746 27.65 -15.24 12.08
CA LEU A 746 27.34 -16.66 11.90
C LEU A 746 28.18 -17.30 10.79
N ALA A 747 28.42 -16.59 9.68
CA ALA A 747 29.22 -17.05 8.54
C ALA A 747 30.70 -16.64 8.60
N SER A 748 31.21 -16.23 9.76
CA SER A 748 32.62 -15.91 9.90
C SER A 748 33.50 -17.15 10.02
N GLU A 749 34.80 -16.99 9.76
CA GLU A 749 35.77 -18.08 9.86
C GLU A 749 35.86 -18.66 11.28
N GLU A 750 35.66 -17.85 12.33
CA GLU A 750 35.69 -18.29 13.75
C GLU A 750 34.53 -19.25 14.12
N LEU A 751 33.49 -19.30 13.29
CA LEU A 751 32.37 -20.24 13.41
C LEU A 751 32.60 -21.52 12.58
N GLU A 752 33.72 -21.62 11.87
CA GLU A 752 34.21 -22.84 11.20
C GLU A 752 33.19 -23.53 10.29
N GLY A 753 32.26 -22.76 9.72
CA GLY A 753 31.15 -23.26 8.89
C GLY A 753 30.08 -24.04 9.65
N ARG A 754 30.05 -23.95 10.98
CA ARG A 754 29.00 -24.51 11.86
C ARG A 754 28.75 -26.00 11.63
N GLY A 755 29.83 -26.75 11.40
CA GLY A 755 29.78 -28.21 11.21
C GLY A 755 29.30 -28.93 12.47
N LEU A 756 28.61 -30.04 12.30
CA LEU A 756 28.15 -30.87 13.43
C LEU A 756 29.33 -31.29 14.32
N GLY A 757 29.17 -31.10 15.64
CA GLY A 757 30.20 -31.37 16.64
C GLY A 757 31.34 -30.36 16.75
N SER A 758 31.36 -29.30 15.92
CA SER A 758 32.40 -28.25 15.98
C SER A 758 32.23 -27.26 17.13
N GLU A 759 33.32 -26.59 17.53
CA GLU A 759 33.26 -25.46 18.48
C GLU A 759 32.46 -24.29 17.88
N GLY A 760 32.55 -24.09 16.57
CA GLY A 760 31.77 -23.10 15.84
C GLY A 760 30.26 -23.28 16.00
N LEU A 761 29.75 -24.50 15.87
CA LEU A 761 28.33 -24.79 16.10
C LEU A 761 27.89 -24.43 17.53
N GLU A 762 28.72 -24.74 18.54
CA GLU A 762 28.45 -24.40 19.94
C GLU A 762 28.44 -22.86 20.17
N LYS A 763 29.36 -22.13 19.54
CA LYS A 763 29.37 -20.65 19.55
C LYS A 763 28.11 -20.07 18.92
N ALA A 764 27.65 -20.63 17.80
CA ALA A 764 26.40 -20.21 17.15
C ALA A 764 25.18 -20.46 18.07
N ALA A 765 25.09 -21.64 18.69
CA ALA A 765 23.99 -21.97 19.60
C ALA A 765 23.90 -20.99 20.79
N ARG A 766 25.04 -20.67 21.41
CA ARG A 766 25.10 -19.67 22.50
C ARG A 766 24.72 -18.27 22.03
N TYR A 767 25.19 -17.87 20.86
CA TYR A 767 24.84 -16.57 20.27
C TYR A 767 23.33 -16.45 20.06
N ILE A 768 22.70 -17.45 19.45
CA ILE A 768 21.25 -17.45 19.17
C ILE A 768 20.44 -17.37 20.47
N ALA A 769 20.79 -18.17 21.49
CA ALA A 769 20.12 -18.13 22.79
C ALA A 769 20.23 -16.76 23.47
N GLU A 770 21.40 -16.11 23.42
CA GLU A 770 21.59 -14.75 23.93
C GLU A 770 20.76 -13.72 23.16
N GLN A 771 20.64 -13.86 21.83
CA GLN A 771 19.80 -12.97 21.03
C GLN A 771 18.30 -13.17 21.33
N PHE A 772 17.82 -14.40 21.51
CA PHE A 772 16.45 -14.69 21.97
C PHE A 772 16.17 -14.07 23.33
N LYS A 773 17.10 -14.18 24.28
CA LYS A 773 16.98 -13.57 25.60
C LYS A 773 16.92 -12.04 25.50
N LYS A 774 17.78 -11.40 24.71
CA LYS A 774 17.77 -9.94 24.47
C LYS A 774 16.49 -9.45 23.79
N ALA A 775 15.90 -10.29 22.94
CA ALA A 775 14.62 -10.03 22.29
C ALA A 775 13.42 -10.12 23.26
N GLY A 776 13.61 -10.66 24.47
CA GLY A 776 12.55 -10.83 25.47
C GLY A 776 11.80 -12.16 25.38
N LEU A 777 12.28 -13.12 24.58
CA LEU A 777 11.67 -14.45 24.50
C LEU A 777 11.91 -15.24 25.78
N GLN A 778 10.91 -16.02 26.20
CA GLN A 778 11.06 -16.96 27.32
C GLN A 778 11.80 -18.22 26.88
N PRO A 779 12.58 -18.88 27.77
CA PRO A 779 13.15 -20.20 27.50
C PRO A 779 12.06 -21.22 27.13
N GLY A 780 12.27 -21.95 26.04
CA GLY A 780 11.26 -22.84 25.47
C GLY A 780 11.47 -24.33 25.69
N ALA A 781 12.68 -24.79 26.05
CA ALA A 781 12.94 -26.21 26.24
C ALA A 781 12.17 -26.79 27.44
N ASP A 782 11.96 -28.11 27.44
CA ASP A 782 11.16 -28.82 28.46
C ASP A 782 11.77 -28.71 29.88
N ASP A 783 13.06 -28.43 30.00
CA ASP A 783 13.79 -28.24 31.26
C ASP A 783 13.84 -26.78 31.74
N GLY A 784 13.14 -25.86 31.05
CA GLY A 784 13.14 -24.44 31.37
C GLY A 784 14.36 -23.67 30.87
N THR A 785 15.21 -24.28 30.04
CA THR A 785 16.32 -23.61 29.35
C THR A 785 15.94 -23.24 27.90
N TYR A 786 16.89 -22.67 27.15
CA TYR A 786 16.72 -22.49 25.70
C TYR A 786 17.16 -23.73 24.91
N PHE A 787 17.75 -24.75 25.53
CA PHE A 787 18.47 -25.81 24.83
C PHE A 787 17.76 -27.16 24.95
N GLN A 788 17.39 -27.75 23.81
CA GLN A 788 16.99 -29.16 23.75
C GLN A 788 18.18 -29.97 23.25
N VAL A 789 18.78 -30.78 24.13
CA VAL A 789 20.09 -31.42 23.93
C VAL A 789 19.96 -32.94 23.75
N TRP A 790 20.70 -33.52 22.80
CA TRP A 790 20.82 -34.98 22.63
C TRP A 790 22.16 -35.40 22.01
N PRO A 791 22.60 -36.67 22.16
CA PRO A 791 23.78 -37.19 21.48
C PRO A 791 23.47 -37.57 20.02
N GLU A 792 24.32 -37.17 19.08
CA GLU A 792 24.15 -37.41 17.63
C GLU A 792 25.46 -37.81 16.95
N ILE A 793 25.38 -38.57 15.85
CA ILE A 793 26.54 -38.91 15.01
C ILE A 793 26.94 -37.69 14.17
N VAL A 794 28.23 -37.33 14.22
CA VAL A 794 28.75 -36.09 13.62
C VAL A 794 29.82 -36.29 12.55
N ASP A 795 30.19 -37.54 12.25
CA ASP A 795 31.11 -37.88 11.16
C ASP A 795 30.87 -39.29 10.61
N ASP A 796 31.59 -39.62 9.53
CA ASP A 796 31.53 -40.93 8.88
C ASP A 796 32.17 -42.06 9.70
N GLN A 797 32.97 -41.73 10.73
CA GLN A 797 33.56 -42.70 11.65
C GLN A 797 32.58 -43.14 12.74
N GLY A 798 31.40 -42.51 12.83
CA GLY A 798 30.39 -42.83 13.82
C GLY A 798 30.64 -42.18 15.18
N ASN A 799 31.54 -41.18 15.26
CA ASN A 799 31.76 -40.44 16.50
C ASN A 799 30.48 -39.68 16.88
N LYS A 800 30.24 -39.57 18.19
CA LYS A 800 29.07 -38.89 18.73
C LYS A 800 29.46 -37.61 19.46
N ALA A 801 28.71 -36.54 19.22
CA ALA A 801 28.80 -35.31 19.98
C ALA A 801 27.42 -34.89 20.51
N SER A 802 27.42 -34.05 21.55
CA SER A 802 26.21 -33.43 22.04
C SER A 802 25.79 -32.31 21.09
N VAL A 803 24.60 -32.39 20.53
CA VAL A 803 24.00 -31.36 19.67
C VAL A 803 22.76 -30.78 20.35
N LYS A 804 22.31 -29.59 19.93
CA LYS A 804 21.16 -28.93 20.56
C LYS A 804 20.31 -28.10 19.61
N ASN A 805 18.99 -28.14 19.79
CA ASN A 805 18.07 -27.15 19.24
C ASN A 805 17.97 -25.95 20.21
N ILE A 806 17.72 -24.75 19.70
CA ILE A 806 17.55 -23.53 20.50
C ILE A 806 16.11 -23.06 20.39
N ILE A 807 15.37 -23.02 21.50
CA ILE A 807 13.92 -22.79 21.53
C ILE A 807 13.59 -21.58 22.42
N GLY A 808 12.93 -20.57 21.86
CA GLY A 808 12.41 -19.39 22.56
C GLY A 808 10.91 -19.20 22.32
N LEU A 809 10.20 -18.62 23.29
CA LEU A 809 8.73 -18.50 23.26
C LEU A 809 8.24 -17.06 23.44
N ILE A 810 7.15 -16.72 22.73
CA ILE A 810 6.22 -15.65 23.11
C ILE A 810 4.92 -16.33 23.58
N PRO A 811 4.55 -16.23 24.88
CA PRO A 811 3.36 -16.91 25.39
C PRO A 811 2.08 -16.30 24.81
N GLY A 812 1.11 -17.16 24.50
CA GLY A 812 -0.23 -16.75 24.06
C GLY A 812 -1.05 -16.13 25.20
N THR A 813 -1.93 -15.18 24.86
CA THR A 813 -2.78 -14.47 25.82
C THR A 813 -4.19 -15.06 25.96
N ASP A 814 -4.67 -15.82 24.96
CA ASP A 814 -6.02 -16.37 24.98
C ASP A 814 -6.07 -17.67 25.80
N PRO A 815 -6.95 -17.79 26.82
CA PRO A 815 -7.00 -18.97 27.68
C PRO A 815 -7.25 -20.31 26.97
N HIS A 816 -7.90 -20.29 25.80
CA HIS A 816 -8.23 -21.48 25.02
C HIS A 816 -7.20 -21.78 23.94
N LEU A 817 -6.44 -20.78 23.50
CA LEU A 817 -5.48 -20.91 22.41
C LEU A 817 -4.01 -20.88 22.85
N LYS A 818 -3.70 -20.37 24.04
CA LYS A 818 -2.31 -20.24 24.54
C LYS A 818 -1.54 -21.58 24.59
N ASP A 819 -2.25 -22.69 24.74
CA ASP A 819 -1.65 -24.04 24.77
C ASP A 819 -1.48 -24.64 23.36
N GLN A 820 -1.85 -23.91 22.31
CA GLN A 820 -1.50 -24.20 20.92
C GLN A 820 -0.38 -23.28 20.46
N ALA A 821 0.42 -23.75 19.49
CA ALA A 821 1.56 -23.00 19.01
C ALA A 821 1.63 -22.86 17.48
N VAL A 822 2.19 -21.74 17.03
CA VAL A 822 2.73 -21.58 15.67
C VAL A 822 4.26 -21.55 15.78
N VAL A 823 4.94 -22.34 14.98
CA VAL A 823 6.40 -22.44 14.97
C VAL A 823 6.96 -21.57 13.84
N VAL A 824 8.02 -20.81 14.14
CA VAL A 824 8.91 -20.20 13.15
C VAL A 824 10.28 -20.83 13.32
N SER A 825 10.79 -21.44 12.26
CA SER A 825 12.00 -22.24 12.30
C SER A 825 13.06 -21.77 11.31
N ALA A 826 14.31 -22.11 11.59
CA ALA A 826 15.46 -22.06 10.68
C ALA A 826 16.51 -23.04 11.20
N HIS A 827 17.36 -23.62 10.36
CA HIS A 827 18.53 -24.36 10.85
C HIS A 827 19.75 -23.45 10.99
N TYR A 828 20.61 -23.74 11.97
CA TYR A 828 21.82 -22.97 12.23
C TYR A 828 23.11 -23.75 11.98
N ASP A 829 23.05 -25.07 11.76
CA ASP A 829 24.18 -25.84 11.26
C ASP A 829 24.41 -25.59 9.76
N HIS A 830 25.62 -25.91 9.31
CA HIS A 830 25.97 -26.05 7.90
C HIS A 830 27.10 -27.09 7.77
N LEU A 831 27.76 -27.17 6.62
CA LEU A 831 28.68 -28.27 6.28
C LEU A 831 30.04 -28.24 6.98
N GLY A 832 30.36 -27.19 7.75
CA GLY A 832 31.66 -27.04 8.38
C GLY A 832 32.81 -27.06 7.37
N ARG A 833 33.56 -28.18 7.33
CA ARG A 833 34.65 -28.44 6.38
C ARG A 833 34.27 -29.38 5.22
N GLY A 834 32.99 -29.64 5.02
CA GLY A 834 32.45 -30.46 3.93
C GLY A 834 31.80 -31.78 4.36
N TRP A 835 31.26 -31.88 5.58
CA TRP A 835 30.48 -33.05 5.99
C TRP A 835 29.03 -32.63 6.24
N PRO A 836 28.01 -33.42 5.86
CA PRO A 836 28.07 -34.78 5.31
C PRO A 836 28.13 -34.89 3.78
N ASP A 837 27.98 -33.78 3.06
CA ASP A 837 28.02 -33.75 1.59
C ASP A 837 28.86 -32.55 1.13
N VAL A 838 29.90 -32.80 0.33
CA VAL A 838 30.80 -31.76 -0.20
C VAL A 838 31.02 -31.93 -1.69
N HIS A 839 31.05 -30.80 -2.39
CA HIS A 839 31.37 -30.77 -3.80
C HIS A 839 32.85 -31.11 -4.03
N ARG A 840 33.11 -31.87 -5.09
CA ARG A 840 34.48 -32.20 -5.48
C ARG A 840 35.32 -30.93 -5.67
N GLY A 841 36.47 -30.88 -5.01
CA GLY A 841 37.41 -29.76 -5.02
C GLY A 841 37.22 -28.74 -3.88
N ASP A 842 36.20 -28.91 -3.05
CA ASP A 842 35.91 -28.08 -1.88
C ASP A 842 36.15 -28.80 -0.54
N GLU A 843 36.71 -30.02 -0.57
CA GLU A 843 37.00 -30.81 0.61
C GLU A 843 37.96 -30.07 1.57
N GLY A 844 37.63 -30.07 2.87
CA GLY A 844 38.45 -29.46 3.92
C GLY A 844 38.36 -27.93 4.03
N LYS A 845 37.75 -27.26 3.04
CA LYS A 845 37.51 -25.82 3.06
C LYS A 845 36.34 -25.47 3.97
N ILE A 846 36.40 -24.30 4.59
CA ILE A 846 35.28 -23.78 5.38
C ILE A 846 34.12 -23.48 4.43
N HIS A 847 32.93 -23.95 4.78
CA HIS A 847 31.67 -23.62 4.14
C HIS A 847 30.97 -22.58 5.00
N PRO A 848 31.03 -21.27 4.67
CA PRO A 848 30.53 -20.24 5.56
C PRO A 848 29.00 -20.27 5.73
N GLY A 849 28.28 -20.71 4.70
CA GLY A 849 26.82 -20.85 4.76
C GLY A 849 26.12 -19.52 5.04
N ALA A 850 26.50 -18.47 4.30
CA ALA A 850 25.94 -17.14 4.49
C ALA A 850 24.46 -17.06 4.13
N ASP A 851 24.06 -17.67 3.01
CA ASP A 851 22.66 -17.86 2.67
C ASP A 851 22.10 -19.13 3.30
N ASP A 852 22.94 -20.18 3.41
CA ASP A 852 22.57 -21.52 3.87
C ASP A 852 23.26 -21.90 5.20
N ASN A 853 22.68 -21.61 6.37
CA ASN A 853 21.45 -20.87 6.56
C ASN A 853 21.59 -19.76 7.61
N ALA A 854 22.74 -19.08 7.62
CA ALA A 854 22.91 -17.88 8.44
C ALA A 854 21.85 -16.81 8.12
N SER A 855 21.38 -16.75 6.86
CA SER A 855 20.31 -15.85 6.42
C SER A 855 18.97 -16.13 7.09
N GLY A 856 18.55 -17.40 7.19
CA GLY A 856 17.31 -17.83 7.85
C GLY A 856 17.37 -17.54 9.35
N VAL A 857 18.49 -17.87 10.00
CA VAL A 857 18.71 -17.56 11.42
C VAL A 857 18.67 -16.05 11.67
N ALA A 858 19.30 -15.24 10.83
CA ALA A 858 19.27 -13.78 10.99
C ALA A 858 17.85 -13.22 10.86
N ALA A 859 17.04 -13.72 9.91
CA ALA A 859 15.64 -13.34 9.81
C ALA A 859 14.81 -13.79 11.03
N LEU A 860 15.05 -14.99 11.54
CA LEU A 860 14.44 -15.53 12.76
C LEU A 860 14.77 -14.67 14.00
N LEU A 861 16.04 -14.29 14.17
CA LEU A 861 16.49 -13.42 15.25
C LEU A 861 15.87 -12.03 15.17
N GLU A 862 15.78 -11.46 13.97
CA GLU A 862 15.20 -10.14 13.77
C GLU A 862 13.67 -10.15 13.99
N LEU A 863 12.96 -11.21 13.57
CA LEU A 863 11.56 -11.44 13.94
C LEU A 863 11.38 -11.50 15.46
N ALA A 864 12.25 -12.24 16.16
CA ALA A 864 12.24 -12.30 17.62
C ALA A 864 12.43 -10.91 18.24
N ARG A 865 13.40 -10.11 17.78
CA ARG A 865 13.65 -8.74 18.30
C ARG A 865 12.45 -7.81 18.13
N VAL A 866 11.77 -7.89 16.97
CA VAL A 866 10.61 -7.04 16.67
C VAL A 866 9.39 -7.47 17.46
N LEU A 867 9.18 -8.78 17.65
CA LEU A 867 7.94 -9.30 18.25
C LEU A 867 8.04 -9.50 19.77
N GLY A 868 9.20 -9.94 20.28
CA GLY A 868 9.34 -10.46 21.64
C GLY A 868 8.95 -9.50 22.77
N GLN A 869 9.05 -8.18 22.57
CA GLN A 869 8.76 -7.20 23.62
C GLN A 869 7.32 -6.66 23.61
N SER A 870 6.67 -6.60 22.44
CA SER A 870 5.39 -5.89 22.29
C SER A 870 4.27 -6.73 21.67
N PHE A 871 4.61 -7.85 21.04
CA PHE A 871 3.61 -8.71 20.42
C PHE A 871 2.92 -9.58 21.47
N LYS A 872 1.59 -9.58 21.44
CA LYS A 872 0.73 -10.35 22.35
C LYS A 872 -0.17 -11.27 21.53
N PRO A 873 0.36 -12.41 21.06
CA PRO A 873 -0.42 -13.33 20.24
C PRO A 873 -1.49 -14.03 21.09
N GLN A 874 -2.58 -14.47 20.45
CA GLN A 874 -3.60 -15.28 21.13
C GLN A 874 -3.06 -16.70 21.39
N ARG A 875 -2.37 -17.28 20.40
CA ARG A 875 -1.61 -18.54 20.51
C ARG A 875 -0.16 -18.31 20.91
N THR A 876 0.48 -19.31 21.50
CA THR A 876 1.92 -19.24 21.73
C THR A 876 2.68 -19.22 20.40
N VAL A 877 3.76 -18.44 20.31
CA VAL A 877 4.69 -18.49 19.19
C VAL A 877 5.99 -19.13 19.67
N ILE A 878 6.45 -20.13 18.93
CA ILE A 878 7.72 -20.81 19.17
C ILE A 878 8.71 -20.34 18.10
N PHE A 879 9.83 -19.79 18.52
CA PHE A 879 11.01 -19.56 17.69
C PHE A 879 11.98 -20.70 17.93
N VAL A 880 12.41 -21.40 16.88
CA VAL A 880 13.34 -22.51 17.01
C VAL A 880 14.45 -22.47 15.97
N ALA A 881 15.70 -22.54 16.43
CA ALA A 881 16.84 -22.78 15.58
C ALA A 881 17.25 -24.26 15.66
N PHE A 882 17.08 -24.99 14.56
CA PHE A 882 17.38 -26.42 14.47
C PHE A 882 18.86 -26.67 14.15
N THR A 883 19.39 -27.76 14.68
CA THR A 883 20.70 -28.29 14.28
C THR A 883 20.51 -29.57 13.47
N ALA A 884 21.55 -29.99 12.77
CA ALA A 884 21.60 -31.26 12.06
C ALA A 884 20.60 -31.39 10.89
N GLU A 885 20.28 -30.28 10.25
CA GLU A 885 19.48 -30.25 9.02
C GLU A 885 20.24 -30.97 7.89
N GLU A 886 21.51 -30.59 7.71
CA GLU A 886 22.39 -31.07 6.63
C GLU A 886 22.63 -32.58 6.67
N SER A 887 22.48 -33.17 7.86
CA SER A 887 22.64 -34.61 8.11
C SER A 887 21.32 -35.40 8.10
N GLY A 888 20.26 -34.81 7.54
CA GLY A 888 18.97 -35.46 7.32
C GLY A 888 17.87 -35.01 8.28
N LEU A 889 17.74 -33.70 8.51
CA LEU A 889 16.66 -33.06 9.28
C LEU A 889 16.56 -33.59 10.72
N LYS A 890 17.69 -33.97 11.32
CA LYS A 890 17.69 -34.70 12.60
C LYS A 890 17.17 -33.83 13.74
N GLY A 891 17.49 -32.54 13.76
CA GLY A 891 17.03 -31.63 14.82
C GLY A 891 15.54 -31.36 14.79
N SER A 892 14.96 -31.07 13.62
CA SER A 892 13.51 -30.87 13.48
C SER A 892 12.73 -32.15 13.74
N ARG A 893 13.22 -33.32 13.27
CA ARG A 893 12.64 -34.62 13.61
C ARG A 893 12.71 -34.92 15.10
N TYR A 894 13.83 -34.60 15.75
CA TYR A 894 13.97 -34.76 17.20
C TYR A 894 12.96 -33.88 17.94
N PHE A 895 12.85 -32.60 17.55
CA PHE A 895 11.90 -31.66 18.14
C PHE A 895 10.45 -32.16 18.04
N VAL A 896 9.99 -32.49 16.84
CA VAL A 896 8.62 -32.96 16.59
C VAL A 896 8.31 -34.24 17.39
N LYS A 897 9.28 -35.14 17.55
CA LYS A 897 9.09 -36.40 18.26
C LYS A 897 9.18 -36.28 19.79
N HIS A 898 10.01 -35.38 20.30
CA HIS A 898 10.39 -35.37 21.72
C HIS A 898 9.94 -34.15 22.51
N TYR A 899 9.44 -33.09 21.87
CA TYR A 899 9.03 -31.87 22.56
C TYR A 899 7.71 -32.07 23.33
N ARG A 900 7.79 -32.06 24.67
CA ARG A 900 6.66 -32.42 25.54
C ARG A 900 5.73 -31.26 25.81
N ARG A 901 6.25 -30.02 25.84
CA ARG A 901 5.46 -28.83 26.12
C ARG A 901 4.39 -28.55 25.05
N PHE A 902 4.75 -28.72 23.78
CA PHE A 902 3.83 -28.61 22.64
C PHE A 902 4.01 -29.83 21.71
N PRO A 903 3.35 -30.96 22.01
CA PRO A 903 3.36 -32.12 21.12
C PRO A 903 2.71 -31.79 19.76
N PRO A 904 2.91 -32.65 18.73
CA PRO A 904 2.47 -32.38 17.36
C PRO A 904 1.02 -31.91 17.19
N ASP A 905 0.08 -32.47 17.94
CA ASP A 905 -1.34 -32.13 17.91
C ASP A 905 -1.66 -30.72 18.45
N LYS A 906 -0.72 -30.11 19.18
CA LYS A 906 -0.80 -28.73 19.68
C LYS A 906 -0.07 -27.72 18.79
N ILE A 907 0.61 -28.17 17.73
CA ILE A 907 1.27 -27.29 16.77
C ILE A 907 0.33 -27.07 15.58
N MET A 908 -0.09 -25.81 15.40
CA MET A 908 -1.00 -25.42 14.33
C MET A 908 -0.31 -25.40 12.96
N ALA A 909 0.91 -24.85 12.92
CA ALA A 909 1.68 -24.74 11.70
C ALA A 909 3.17 -24.45 11.98
N ASP A 910 4.02 -24.73 11.00
CA ASP A 910 5.42 -24.31 10.94
C ASP A 910 5.70 -23.40 9.72
N LEU A 911 6.45 -22.33 9.97
CA LEU A 911 6.98 -21.39 8.98
C LEU A 911 8.51 -21.49 8.99
N ASN A 912 9.06 -22.29 8.07
CA ASN A 912 10.51 -22.48 7.98
C ASN A 912 11.19 -21.41 7.11
N LEU A 913 12.27 -20.83 7.62
CA LEU A 913 13.13 -19.86 6.96
C LEU A 913 14.42 -20.54 6.54
N ASP A 914 14.56 -20.76 5.24
CA ASP A 914 15.75 -21.39 4.66
C ASP A 914 16.12 -20.65 3.37
N THR A 915 17.41 -20.28 3.26
CA THR A 915 18.02 -19.65 2.08
C THR A 915 17.22 -18.43 1.62
N VAL A 916 17.04 -17.49 2.55
CA VAL A 916 16.17 -16.31 2.43
C VAL A 916 16.91 -15.02 2.02
N GLY A 917 18.23 -15.06 1.90
CA GLY A 917 19.10 -13.91 1.66
C GLY A 917 19.51 -13.68 0.21
N ARG A 918 19.10 -14.51 -0.76
CA ARG A 918 19.50 -14.39 -2.18
C ARG A 918 18.36 -14.01 -3.13
N LEU A 919 17.38 -13.26 -2.62
CA LEU A 919 16.15 -12.92 -3.34
C LEU A 919 16.41 -12.30 -4.72
N LYS A 920 15.86 -12.92 -5.77
CA LYS A 920 15.88 -12.43 -7.16
C LYS A 920 14.47 -12.11 -7.64
N ASP A 921 14.36 -11.21 -8.62
CA ASP A 921 13.10 -10.82 -9.26
C ASP A 921 12.01 -10.26 -8.32
N ASN A 922 12.38 -9.93 -7.09
CA ASN A 922 11.50 -9.36 -6.07
C ASN A 922 10.32 -10.27 -5.65
N LYS A 923 10.46 -11.59 -5.80
CA LYS A 923 9.43 -12.58 -5.48
C LYS A 923 9.93 -13.59 -4.46
N VAL A 924 9.23 -13.71 -3.34
CA VAL A 924 9.54 -14.71 -2.30
C VAL A 924 8.83 -16.01 -2.67
N MET A 925 9.56 -17.11 -2.73
CA MET A 925 9.02 -18.41 -3.09
C MET A 925 8.49 -19.12 -1.84
N ILE A 926 7.29 -19.69 -1.94
CA ILE A 926 6.67 -20.45 -0.85
C ILE A 926 6.54 -21.90 -1.29
N LEU A 927 7.26 -22.78 -0.61
CA LEU A 927 7.31 -24.23 -0.87
C LEU A 927 6.34 -24.96 0.06
N ASN A 928 5.90 -26.15 -0.37
CA ASN A 928 4.99 -27.02 0.38
C ASN A 928 3.63 -26.38 0.73
N VAL A 929 3.17 -25.40 -0.06
CA VAL A 929 1.84 -24.78 0.06
C VAL A 929 0.70 -25.81 0.00
N SER A 930 0.92 -26.98 -0.60
CA SER A 930 -0.02 -28.09 -0.61
C SER A 930 -0.20 -28.81 0.73
N SER A 931 0.56 -28.45 1.77
CA SER A 931 0.43 -29.03 3.12
C SER A 931 -0.89 -28.66 3.80
N ALA A 932 -1.52 -27.55 3.42
CA ALA A 932 -2.88 -27.20 3.84
C ALA A 932 -3.67 -26.44 2.76
N LYS A 933 -5.00 -26.57 2.79
CA LYS A 933 -5.92 -25.91 1.82
C LYS A 933 -5.81 -24.39 1.83
N GLU A 934 -5.49 -23.81 2.99
CA GLU A 934 -5.59 -22.38 3.23
C GLU A 934 -4.35 -21.60 2.78
N TRP A 935 -3.18 -22.23 2.65
CA TRP A 935 -1.92 -21.54 2.36
C TRP A 935 -1.96 -20.63 1.12
N PRO A 936 -2.52 -21.04 -0.04
CA PRO A 936 -2.58 -20.16 -1.21
C PRO A 936 -3.31 -18.84 -0.92
N TYR A 937 -4.39 -18.90 -0.16
CA TYR A 937 -5.20 -17.73 0.18
C TYR A 937 -4.52 -16.85 1.22
N ILE A 938 -3.85 -17.46 2.20
CA ILE A 938 -3.07 -16.75 3.21
C ILE A 938 -1.96 -15.94 2.54
N PHE A 939 -1.11 -16.57 1.71
CA PHE A 939 -0.01 -15.86 1.06
C PHE A 939 -0.45 -14.87 -0.01
N MET A 940 -1.60 -15.10 -0.66
CA MET A 940 -2.22 -14.08 -1.53
C MET A 940 -2.66 -12.85 -0.73
N GLY A 941 -3.29 -13.05 0.44
CA GLY A 941 -3.68 -11.97 1.35
C GLY A 941 -2.47 -11.23 1.90
N VAL A 942 -1.50 -11.95 2.44
CA VAL A 942 -0.27 -11.39 2.99
C VAL A 942 0.53 -10.62 1.94
N GLY A 943 0.68 -11.16 0.74
CA GLY A 943 1.37 -10.47 -0.34
C GLY A 943 0.67 -9.17 -0.75
N HIS A 944 -0.66 -9.14 -0.73
CA HIS A 944 -1.43 -7.92 -0.98
C HIS A 944 -1.22 -6.85 0.11
N VAL A 945 -1.21 -7.26 1.39
CA VAL A 945 -1.02 -6.36 2.53
C VAL A 945 0.39 -5.77 2.55
N THR A 946 1.39 -6.65 2.44
CA THR A 946 2.80 -6.27 2.55
C THR A 946 3.34 -5.59 1.29
N GLY A 947 2.71 -5.83 0.13
CA GLY A 947 3.27 -5.47 -1.17
C GLY A 947 4.47 -6.33 -1.59
N VAL A 948 4.70 -7.46 -0.91
CA VAL A 948 5.72 -8.46 -1.27
C VAL A 948 5.06 -9.55 -2.09
N ASP A 949 5.51 -9.75 -3.33
CA ASP A 949 4.96 -10.78 -4.19
C ASP A 949 5.39 -12.17 -3.68
N ALA A 950 4.40 -12.97 -3.26
CA ALA A 950 4.58 -14.37 -2.91
C ALA A 950 4.35 -15.25 -4.14
N GLN A 951 5.34 -16.05 -4.51
CA GLN A 951 5.24 -17.02 -5.58
C GLN A 951 5.03 -18.42 -5.00
N ILE A 952 3.85 -18.99 -5.24
CA ILE A 952 3.52 -20.35 -4.81
C ILE A 952 4.25 -21.35 -5.70
N VAL A 953 4.90 -22.34 -5.06
CA VAL A 953 5.57 -23.46 -5.73
C VAL A 953 4.83 -24.75 -5.42
N THR A 954 4.28 -25.38 -6.45
CA THR A 954 3.32 -26.49 -6.32
C THR A 954 3.95 -27.89 -6.26
N PRO A 955 5.07 -28.21 -6.96
CA PRO A 955 5.69 -29.54 -6.86
C PRO A 955 6.35 -29.76 -5.48
N PRO A 956 6.24 -30.96 -4.89
CA PRO A 956 7.00 -31.31 -3.69
C PRO A 956 8.49 -31.40 -4.06
N LEU A 957 9.28 -30.44 -3.57
CA LEU A 957 10.73 -30.44 -3.69
C LEU A 957 11.34 -31.24 -2.52
N ASP A 958 12.55 -31.78 -2.70
CA ASP A 958 13.36 -32.21 -1.56
C ASP A 958 13.57 -30.95 -0.69
N ALA A 959 13.07 -31.00 0.53
CA ALA A 959 12.65 -29.84 1.32
C ALA A 959 13.28 -29.88 2.73
N SER A 960 13.41 -28.71 3.35
CA SER A 960 14.12 -28.48 4.63
C SER A 960 13.26 -28.86 5.86
N ASP A 961 13.55 -28.30 7.04
CA ASP A 961 12.99 -28.64 8.35
C ASP A 961 11.45 -28.73 8.41
N GLN A 962 10.74 -27.99 7.56
CA GLN A 962 9.28 -28.07 7.46
C GLN A 962 8.78 -29.49 7.12
N VAL A 963 9.62 -30.32 6.49
CA VAL A 963 9.27 -31.70 6.13
C VAL A 963 8.99 -32.54 7.38
N ALA A 964 9.76 -32.37 8.45
CA ALA A 964 9.53 -33.11 9.70
C ALA A 964 8.13 -32.85 10.28
N PHE A 965 7.63 -31.61 10.14
CA PHE A 965 6.28 -31.22 10.53
C PHE A 965 5.22 -31.86 9.62
N ILE A 966 5.43 -31.82 8.31
CA ILE A 966 4.51 -32.42 7.33
C ILE A 966 4.42 -33.94 7.53
N GLU A 967 5.55 -34.63 7.79
CA GLU A 967 5.61 -36.05 8.11
C GLU A 967 4.77 -36.39 9.36
N ALA A 968 4.73 -35.49 10.35
CA ALA A 968 3.91 -35.62 11.56
C ALA A 968 2.45 -35.19 11.39
N GLY A 969 2.04 -34.75 10.19
CA GLY A 969 0.67 -34.28 9.93
C GLY A 969 0.39 -32.83 10.30
N ILE A 970 1.44 -32.04 10.52
CA ILE A 970 1.36 -30.60 10.81
C ILE A 970 1.51 -29.82 9.50
N PRO A 971 0.59 -28.89 9.19
CA PRO A 971 0.75 -27.95 8.08
C PRO A 971 2.05 -27.15 8.19
N ALA A 972 2.90 -27.19 7.16
CA ALA A 972 4.15 -26.42 7.17
C ALA A 972 4.54 -25.95 5.77
N VAL A 973 5.27 -24.84 5.72
CA VAL A 973 5.77 -24.21 4.50
C VAL A 973 7.20 -23.73 4.70
N GLN A 974 7.96 -23.68 3.60
CA GLN A 974 9.26 -23.02 3.57
C GLN A 974 9.18 -21.70 2.80
N ILE A 975 9.79 -20.68 3.38
CA ILE A 975 9.98 -19.36 2.80
C ILE A 975 11.39 -19.35 2.24
N PHE A 976 11.49 -19.16 0.91
CA PHE A 976 12.72 -19.36 0.15
C PHE A 976 12.96 -18.20 -0.82
N SER A 977 14.21 -17.78 -0.97
CA SER A 977 14.56 -16.67 -1.87
C SER A 977 14.85 -17.09 -3.31
N GLY A 978 14.93 -18.39 -3.56
CA GLY A 978 15.21 -18.98 -4.86
C GLY A 978 16.60 -19.57 -4.95
N PRO A 979 16.84 -20.48 -5.91
CA PRO A 979 18.07 -21.24 -5.99
C PRO A 979 19.23 -20.41 -6.54
N HIS A 980 20.46 -20.80 -6.20
CA HIS A 980 21.69 -20.23 -6.75
C HIS A 980 22.83 -21.26 -6.83
N THR A 981 23.86 -20.92 -7.58
CA THR A 981 25.01 -21.81 -7.88
C THR A 981 25.98 -21.96 -6.71
N ASP A 982 25.91 -21.09 -5.71
CA ASP A 982 26.78 -21.12 -4.52
C ASP A 982 26.29 -22.08 -3.41
N TYR A 983 25.15 -22.77 -3.60
CA TYR A 983 24.57 -23.67 -2.60
C TYR A 983 25.55 -24.80 -2.22
N HIS A 984 25.72 -25.08 -0.92
CA HIS A 984 26.67 -26.06 -0.37
C HIS A 984 28.14 -25.83 -0.80
N ARG A 985 28.57 -24.57 -0.95
CA ARG A 985 29.94 -24.25 -1.39
C ARG A 985 30.63 -23.24 -0.48
N PRO A 986 31.97 -23.24 -0.40
CA PRO A 986 32.76 -22.19 0.25
C PRO A 986 32.50 -20.78 -0.30
N SER A 987 31.95 -20.69 -1.51
CA SER A 987 31.59 -19.43 -2.14
C SER A 987 30.29 -18.82 -1.63
N ASP A 988 29.52 -19.50 -0.77
CA ASP A 988 28.34 -18.93 -0.12
C ASP A 988 28.74 -17.94 0.99
N THR A 989 28.87 -16.68 0.59
CA THR A 989 29.59 -15.62 1.32
C THR A 989 28.73 -14.37 1.48
N VAL A 990 29.00 -13.61 2.54
CA VAL A 990 28.13 -12.50 2.99
C VAL A 990 27.96 -11.39 1.94
N ASP A 991 28.97 -11.12 1.13
CA ASP A 991 28.94 -10.09 0.08
C ASP A 991 27.88 -10.36 -1.00
N LYS A 992 27.38 -11.61 -1.07
CA LYS A 992 26.36 -12.05 -2.01
C LYS A 992 24.93 -11.88 -1.50
N ILE A 993 24.75 -11.48 -0.24
CA ILE A 993 23.44 -11.35 0.41
C ILE A 993 22.70 -10.11 -0.09
N ASN A 994 21.45 -10.31 -0.49
CA ASN A 994 20.48 -9.27 -0.79
C ASN A 994 19.75 -8.82 0.48
N ALA A 995 20.25 -7.74 1.09
CA ALA A 995 19.72 -7.19 2.32
C ALA A 995 18.24 -6.72 2.22
N ASP A 996 17.86 -6.14 1.08
CA ASP A 996 16.46 -5.75 0.82
C ASP A 996 15.56 -6.98 0.66
N GLY A 997 16.11 -8.08 0.15
CA GLY A 997 15.45 -9.38 0.05
C GLY A 997 15.10 -9.95 1.42
N LEU A 998 16.05 -9.92 2.36
CA LEU A 998 15.85 -10.37 3.75
C LEU A 998 14.69 -9.63 4.42
N VAL A 999 14.64 -8.30 4.27
CA VAL A 999 13.55 -7.49 4.85
C VAL A 999 12.19 -7.92 4.31
N LYS A 1000 12.09 -8.30 3.03
CA LYS A 1000 10.85 -8.78 2.41
C LYS A 1000 10.44 -10.15 2.92
N SER A 1001 11.38 -11.09 3.00
CA SER A 1001 11.15 -12.43 3.58
C SER A 1001 10.68 -12.31 5.03
N ALA A 1002 11.36 -11.51 5.86
CA ALA A 1002 10.95 -11.25 7.25
C ALA A 1002 9.57 -10.58 7.34
N THR A 1003 9.28 -9.60 6.48
CA THR A 1003 7.97 -8.92 6.43
C THR A 1003 6.83 -9.87 6.11
N LEU A 1004 7.01 -10.71 5.09
CA LEU A 1004 6.04 -11.71 4.70
C LEU A 1004 5.85 -12.75 5.82
N THR A 1005 6.93 -13.22 6.43
CA THR A 1005 6.89 -14.17 7.55
C THR A 1005 6.14 -13.61 8.75
N ARG A 1006 6.42 -12.36 9.13
CA ARG A 1006 5.76 -11.69 10.26
C ARG A 1006 4.26 -11.58 10.06
N GLU A 1007 3.80 -11.16 8.88
CA GLU A 1007 2.36 -11.02 8.64
C GLU A 1007 1.65 -12.37 8.60
N THR A 1008 2.27 -13.39 8.01
CA THR A 1008 1.73 -14.76 8.09
C THR A 1008 1.65 -15.23 9.54
N LEU A 1009 2.71 -15.04 10.32
CA LEU A 1009 2.75 -15.40 11.74
C LEU A 1009 1.67 -14.65 12.53
N ALA A 1010 1.53 -13.34 12.33
CA ALA A 1010 0.54 -12.52 13.02
C ALA A 1010 -0.88 -13.01 12.72
N TYR A 1011 -1.18 -13.30 11.46
CA TYR A 1011 -2.47 -13.85 11.07
C TYR A 1011 -2.77 -15.19 11.76
N LEU A 1012 -1.82 -16.14 11.74
CA LEU A 1012 -2.01 -17.46 12.34
C LEU A 1012 -2.10 -17.43 13.87
N SER A 1013 -1.30 -16.58 14.51
CA SER A 1013 -1.18 -16.56 15.98
C SER A 1013 -2.14 -15.59 16.68
N ALA A 1014 -2.68 -14.57 15.98
CA ALA A 1014 -3.51 -13.54 16.59
C ALA A 1014 -4.91 -13.36 15.96
N GLU A 1015 -5.15 -13.81 14.72
CA GLU A 1015 -6.43 -13.54 14.02
C GLU A 1015 -7.23 -14.81 13.74
N ARG A 1016 -6.58 -15.83 13.20
CA ARG A 1016 -7.26 -17.06 12.80
C ARG A 1016 -7.52 -17.94 14.01
N LYS A 1017 -8.77 -18.28 14.30
CA LYS A 1017 -9.11 -19.17 15.43
C LYS A 1017 -9.12 -20.64 15.04
N GLU A 1018 -9.36 -20.95 13.78
CA GLU A 1018 -9.50 -22.30 13.27
C GLU A 1018 -8.12 -22.89 12.91
N PRO A 1019 -7.86 -24.18 13.15
CA PRO A 1019 -6.66 -24.83 12.65
C PRO A 1019 -6.61 -24.82 11.11
N LEU A 1020 -5.44 -25.07 10.54
CA LEU A 1020 -5.29 -25.26 9.09
C LEU A 1020 -5.71 -26.68 8.71
N THR A 1021 -6.30 -26.83 7.53
CA THR A 1021 -6.77 -28.13 7.03
C THR A 1021 -5.62 -28.87 6.35
N PHE A 1022 -4.98 -29.80 7.06
CA PHE A 1022 -3.88 -30.59 6.51
C PHE A 1022 -4.32 -31.40 5.28
N THR A 1023 -3.56 -31.27 4.18
CA THR A 1023 -3.86 -31.92 2.89
C THR A 1023 -2.71 -32.72 2.30
N ALA A 1024 -1.55 -32.73 2.94
CA ALA A 1024 -0.46 -33.57 2.46
C ALA A 1024 -0.84 -35.06 2.62
N LYS A 1025 -0.43 -35.91 1.68
CA LYS A 1025 -0.56 -37.35 1.86
C LYS A 1025 0.39 -37.76 2.98
N LYS A 1026 -0.13 -38.32 4.08
CA LYS A 1026 0.68 -39.03 5.08
C LYS A 1026 1.42 -40.16 4.36
N THR A 1027 2.66 -39.93 3.97
CA THR A 1027 3.53 -41.00 3.50
C THR A 1027 3.86 -41.88 4.70
N ALA A 1028 3.23 -43.05 4.78
CA ALA A 1028 3.55 -44.06 5.76
C ALA A 1028 5.05 -44.40 5.68
N GLU A 1029 5.79 -44.14 6.77
CA GLU A 1029 7.06 -44.68 7.32
C GLU A 1029 8.03 -45.54 6.46
N LYS A 1030 7.95 -45.57 5.13
CA LYS A 1030 8.87 -46.32 4.26
C LYS A 1030 9.90 -45.38 3.63
N SER A 1031 10.78 -44.80 4.42
CA SER A 1031 12.00 -44.18 3.87
C SER A 1031 13.22 -44.15 4.80
N ALA A 1032 13.19 -44.80 5.97
CA ALA A 1032 14.38 -44.93 6.81
C ALA A 1032 15.56 -45.65 6.12
N ALA A 1033 15.31 -46.36 5.01
CA ALA A 1033 16.35 -47.06 4.23
C ALA A 1033 16.83 -46.32 2.96
N ALA A 1034 16.31 -45.13 2.63
CA ALA A 1034 16.59 -44.45 1.34
C ALA A 1034 17.48 -43.19 1.44
N HIS A 1035 18.02 -42.87 2.62
CA HIS A 1035 18.90 -41.70 2.83
C HIS A 1035 20.39 -42.02 2.97
N GLN A 1036 20.82 -43.25 2.68
CA GLN A 1036 22.25 -43.52 2.45
C GLN A 1036 22.61 -43.18 1.00
N GLY A 1037 23.15 -41.98 0.80
CA GLY A 1037 23.84 -41.58 -0.43
C GLY A 1037 23.29 -40.29 -1.06
N GLY A 1038 24.03 -39.19 -0.89
CA GLY A 1038 23.87 -37.98 -1.70
C GLY A 1038 23.98 -38.29 -3.21
N ARG A 1039 23.44 -37.41 -4.04
CA ARG A 1039 23.54 -37.53 -5.51
C ARG A 1039 25.01 -37.42 -5.92
N LYS A 1040 25.65 -38.53 -6.33
CA LYS A 1040 27.07 -38.59 -6.70
C LYS A 1040 27.42 -37.93 -8.04
N VAL A 1041 26.42 -37.64 -8.87
CA VAL A 1041 26.61 -37.19 -10.26
C VAL A 1041 25.80 -35.95 -10.59
N ARG A 1042 26.34 -35.00 -11.36
CA ARG A 1042 25.65 -33.78 -11.77
C ARG A 1042 25.51 -33.67 -13.28
N THR A 1043 24.45 -32.96 -13.68
CA THR A 1043 24.24 -32.50 -15.06
C THR A 1043 24.59 -31.02 -15.21
N GLY A 1044 24.56 -30.25 -14.12
CA GLY A 1044 24.84 -28.79 -14.09
C GLY A 1044 23.76 -27.94 -14.75
N ILE A 1045 22.52 -28.39 -14.65
CA ILE A 1045 21.33 -27.59 -14.95
C ILE A 1045 20.80 -26.97 -13.65
N LEU A 1046 20.27 -25.75 -13.76
CA LEU A 1046 19.44 -25.13 -12.73
C LEU A 1046 17.96 -25.25 -13.15
N PRO A 1047 17.13 -25.98 -12.41
CA PRO A 1047 15.69 -26.09 -12.72
C PRO A 1047 14.94 -24.77 -12.56
N ASP A 1048 13.89 -24.59 -13.36
CA ASP A 1048 12.85 -23.57 -13.16
C ASP A 1048 11.80 -24.11 -12.19
N PHE A 1049 12.01 -23.86 -10.90
CA PHE A 1049 11.15 -24.34 -9.81
C PHE A 1049 9.70 -23.81 -9.89
N ALA A 1050 9.46 -22.75 -10.65
CA ALA A 1050 8.13 -22.20 -10.88
C ALA A 1050 7.36 -22.90 -12.01
N PHE A 1051 7.96 -23.87 -12.68
CA PHE A 1051 7.33 -24.56 -13.80
C PHE A 1051 6.28 -25.57 -13.31
N GLU A 1052 5.04 -25.41 -13.77
CA GLU A 1052 3.91 -26.28 -13.42
C GLU A 1052 3.59 -27.35 -14.49
N GLY A 1053 4.34 -27.37 -15.60
CA GLY A 1053 4.14 -28.36 -16.67
C GLY A 1053 4.79 -29.71 -16.38
N GLN A 1054 4.49 -30.72 -17.19
CA GLN A 1054 5.13 -32.04 -17.11
C GLN A 1054 6.61 -31.95 -17.52
N GLY A 1055 7.50 -32.44 -16.67
CA GLY A 1055 8.95 -32.47 -16.89
C GLY A 1055 9.73 -31.48 -16.03
N VAL A 1056 11.04 -31.37 -16.30
CA VAL A 1056 11.96 -30.44 -15.62
C VAL A 1056 12.38 -29.35 -16.59
N LYS A 1057 11.82 -28.15 -16.45
CA LYS A 1057 12.24 -27.00 -17.25
C LYS A 1057 13.57 -26.46 -16.74
N ILE A 1058 14.49 -26.19 -17.66
CA ILE A 1058 15.81 -25.63 -17.38
C ILE A 1058 15.71 -24.11 -17.30
N LYS A 1059 16.06 -23.53 -16.15
CA LYS A 1059 16.17 -22.08 -15.95
C LYS A 1059 17.51 -21.56 -16.46
N SER A 1060 18.60 -22.22 -16.10
CA SER A 1060 19.94 -21.92 -16.60
C SER A 1060 20.81 -23.17 -16.64
N VAL A 1061 21.96 -23.06 -17.30
CA VAL A 1061 22.96 -24.11 -17.42
C VAL A 1061 24.31 -23.54 -17.03
N ASP A 1062 25.05 -24.23 -16.17
CA ASP A 1062 26.37 -23.75 -15.74
C ASP A 1062 27.35 -23.83 -16.92
N LYS A 1063 28.16 -22.80 -17.14
CA LYS A 1063 29.00 -22.65 -18.34
C LYS A 1063 29.95 -23.82 -18.58
N ASP A 1064 30.41 -24.50 -17.53
CA ASP A 1064 31.36 -25.60 -17.60
C ASP A 1064 30.75 -26.97 -17.21
N SER A 1065 29.43 -27.08 -17.30
CA SER A 1065 28.72 -28.31 -16.94
C SER A 1065 28.63 -29.35 -18.06
N PRO A 1066 28.36 -30.63 -17.71
CA PRO A 1066 27.90 -31.64 -18.65
C PRO A 1066 26.77 -31.18 -19.56
N ALA A 1067 25.80 -30.45 -19.02
CA ALA A 1067 24.65 -29.95 -19.76
C ALA A 1067 25.04 -28.89 -20.80
N ALA A 1068 25.96 -27.97 -20.47
CA ALA A 1068 26.47 -26.99 -21.43
C ALA A 1068 27.22 -27.68 -22.57
N ARG A 1069 28.11 -28.63 -22.26
CA ARG A 1069 28.84 -29.44 -23.25
C ARG A 1069 27.90 -30.26 -24.15
N ALA A 1070 26.78 -30.73 -23.60
CA ALA A 1070 25.76 -31.46 -24.33
C ALA A 1070 24.78 -30.56 -25.13
N GLY A 1071 24.89 -29.24 -25.02
CA GLY A 1071 24.05 -28.29 -25.76
C GLY A 1071 22.63 -28.10 -25.20
N LEU A 1072 22.40 -28.42 -23.92
CA LEU A 1072 21.19 -28.01 -23.20
C LEU A 1072 21.16 -26.48 -23.02
N LYS A 1073 19.96 -25.91 -23.06
CA LYS A 1073 19.76 -24.45 -22.99
C LYS A 1073 18.65 -24.13 -21.99
N ALA A 1074 18.69 -22.89 -21.47
CA ALA A 1074 17.56 -22.33 -20.75
C ALA A 1074 16.29 -22.40 -21.62
N GLY A 1075 15.17 -22.82 -21.01
CA GLY A 1075 13.89 -23.03 -21.66
C GLY A 1075 13.60 -24.46 -22.11
N ASP A 1076 14.60 -25.34 -22.18
CA ASP A 1076 14.38 -26.77 -22.47
C ASP A 1076 13.60 -27.45 -21.34
N VAL A 1077 12.71 -28.38 -21.67
CA VAL A 1077 11.96 -29.17 -20.67
C VAL A 1077 12.34 -30.65 -20.78
N ILE A 1078 13.01 -31.20 -19.78
CA ILE A 1078 13.37 -32.62 -19.72
C ILE A 1078 12.11 -33.43 -19.39
N VAL A 1079 11.69 -34.31 -20.29
CA VAL A 1079 10.48 -35.13 -20.17
C VAL A 1079 10.75 -36.61 -19.96
N ALA A 1080 11.98 -37.08 -20.23
CA ALA A 1080 12.42 -38.45 -19.90
C ALA A 1080 13.95 -38.56 -19.77
N LEU A 1081 14.41 -39.56 -19.03
CA LEU A 1081 15.79 -40.04 -19.00
C LEU A 1081 15.81 -41.49 -19.51
N GLY A 1082 16.38 -41.71 -20.68
CA GLY A 1082 16.27 -42.97 -21.42
C GLY A 1082 14.81 -43.28 -21.74
N LYS A 1083 14.33 -44.47 -21.32
CA LYS A 1083 12.92 -44.87 -21.43
C LYS A 1083 12.07 -44.49 -20.21
N GLN A 1084 12.67 -43.90 -19.18
CA GLN A 1084 11.95 -43.59 -17.93
C GLN A 1084 11.39 -42.17 -17.99
N PRO A 1085 10.06 -41.97 -17.90
CA PRO A 1085 9.46 -40.64 -17.95
C PRO A 1085 9.86 -39.82 -16.72
N VAL A 1086 10.04 -38.52 -16.94
CA VAL A 1086 10.32 -37.53 -15.91
C VAL A 1086 9.10 -36.63 -15.82
N ALA A 1087 8.27 -36.81 -14.79
CA ALA A 1087 7.08 -35.98 -14.63
C ALA A 1087 7.41 -34.68 -13.88
N ASN A 1088 8.39 -34.71 -12.98
CA ASN A 1088 8.79 -33.57 -12.14
C ASN A 1088 10.28 -33.68 -11.72
N LEU A 1089 10.76 -32.70 -10.94
CA LEU A 1089 12.15 -32.63 -10.49
C LEU A 1089 12.55 -33.79 -9.56
N LYS A 1090 11.62 -34.28 -8.73
CA LYS A 1090 11.88 -35.40 -7.82
C LYS A 1090 12.17 -36.68 -8.61
N ASP A 1091 11.38 -36.96 -9.64
CA ASP A 1091 11.61 -38.11 -10.52
C ASP A 1091 12.99 -38.03 -11.16
N TYR A 1092 13.34 -36.85 -11.70
CA TYR A 1092 14.65 -36.62 -12.31
C TYR A 1092 15.80 -36.85 -11.34
N SER A 1093 15.69 -36.34 -10.11
CA SER A 1093 16.68 -36.52 -9.03
C SER A 1093 16.85 -38.00 -8.67
N VAL A 1094 15.75 -38.74 -8.49
CA VAL A 1094 15.75 -40.17 -8.18
C VAL A 1094 16.39 -40.99 -9.29
N LEU A 1095 16.14 -40.64 -10.55
CA LEU A 1095 16.73 -41.31 -11.71
C LEU A 1095 18.24 -41.10 -11.75
N LEU A 1096 18.70 -39.88 -11.51
CA LEU A 1096 20.13 -39.53 -11.50
C LEU A 1096 20.92 -40.21 -10.39
N LYS A 1097 20.30 -40.52 -9.24
CA LYS A 1097 20.95 -41.27 -8.14
C LYS A 1097 21.38 -42.69 -8.56
N LYS A 1098 20.84 -43.23 -9.65
CA LYS A 1098 21.19 -44.58 -10.16
C LYS A 1098 22.43 -44.60 -11.06
N HIS A 1099 23.03 -43.44 -11.32
CA HIS A 1099 24.14 -43.27 -12.27
C HIS A 1099 25.46 -42.92 -11.59
N GLN A 1100 26.57 -43.19 -12.28
CA GLN A 1100 27.93 -42.90 -11.84
C GLN A 1100 28.63 -41.87 -12.74
N ALA A 1101 29.68 -41.23 -12.23
CA ALA A 1101 30.44 -40.25 -12.99
C ALA A 1101 31.06 -40.92 -14.22
N GLY A 1102 30.92 -40.30 -15.39
CA GLY A 1102 31.31 -40.88 -16.67
C GLY A 1102 30.17 -41.53 -17.46
N ASP A 1103 29.03 -41.86 -16.82
CA ASP A 1103 27.85 -42.39 -17.50
C ASP A 1103 27.33 -41.40 -18.56
N VAL A 1104 27.01 -41.89 -19.76
CA VAL A 1104 26.32 -41.11 -20.79
C VAL A 1104 24.83 -41.40 -20.72
N ILE A 1105 24.05 -40.43 -20.26
CA ILE A 1105 22.58 -40.52 -20.21
C ILE A 1105 21.96 -39.88 -21.45
N VAL A 1106 20.84 -40.43 -21.91
CA VAL A 1106 20.02 -39.83 -22.97
C VAL A 1106 18.85 -39.09 -22.32
N LEU A 1107 18.76 -37.79 -22.53
CA LEU A 1107 17.63 -36.98 -22.08
C LEU A 1107 16.71 -36.70 -23.25
N GLN A 1108 15.42 -37.01 -23.09
CA GLN A 1108 14.39 -36.50 -23.99
C GLN A 1108 13.93 -35.14 -23.47
N ILE A 1109 14.05 -34.12 -24.32
CA ILE A 1109 13.68 -32.74 -23.99
C ILE A 1109 12.63 -32.22 -24.95
N LYS A 1110 11.86 -31.23 -24.50
CA LYS A 1110 10.99 -30.40 -25.34
C LYS A 1110 11.61 -29.01 -25.48
N ARG A 1111 11.94 -28.61 -26.70
CA ARG A 1111 12.50 -27.29 -27.04
C ARG A 1111 11.59 -26.64 -28.07
N ASN A 1112 11.01 -25.48 -27.76
CA ASN A 1112 10.08 -24.76 -28.63
C ASN A 1112 8.89 -25.61 -29.13
N GLY A 1113 8.44 -26.58 -28.33
CA GLY A 1113 7.33 -27.48 -28.72
C GLY A 1113 7.76 -28.81 -29.32
N GLU A 1114 8.98 -28.92 -29.85
CA GLU A 1114 9.52 -30.12 -30.49
C GLU A 1114 10.28 -31.01 -29.51
N GLN A 1115 10.15 -32.34 -29.64
CA GLN A 1115 10.95 -33.29 -28.88
C GLN A 1115 12.35 -33.48 -29.49
N LYS A 1116 13.38 -33.52 -28.65
CA LYS A 1116 14.77 -33.80 -29.03
C LYS A 1116 15.42 -34.75 -28.03
N GLU A 1117 16.34 -35.57 -28.51
CA GLU A 1117 17.23 -36.36 -27.65
C GLU A 1117 18.59 -35.68 -27.52
N ILE A 1118 19.08 -35.57 -26.29
CA ILE A 1118 20.40 -35.02 -25.97
C ILE A 1118 21.17 -36.02 -25.11
N ARG A 1119 22.40 -36.34 -25.52
CA ARG A 1119 23.32 -37.18 -24.75
C ARG A 1119 24.15 -36.33 -23.81
N VAL A 1120 24.07 -36.61 -22.51
CA VAL A 1120 24.82 -35.89 -21.47
C VAL A 1120 25.76 -36.87 -20.79
N LYS A 1121 27.07 -36.60 -20.83
CA LYS A 1121 28.06 -37.36 -20.05
C LYS A 1121 28.13 -36.80 -18.63
N LEU A 1122 27.60 -37.55 -17.68
CA LEU A 1122 27.54 -37.17 -16.28
C LEU A 1122 28.93 -37.00 -15.68
N GLU A 1123 29.07 -36.04 -14.78
CA GLU A 1123 30.28 -35.81 -14.00
C GLU A 1123 30.00 -36.01 -12.52
N GLU A 1124 31.05 -36.27 -11.76
CA GLU A 1124 30.97 -36.32 -10.30
C GLU A 1124 30.50 -34.96 -9.76
N ARG A 1125 29.67 -35.00 -8.71
CA ARG A 1125 28.99 -33.81 -8.18
C ARG A 1125 29.94 -32.83 -7.51
#